data_AF-V6SG35-F1
#
_entry.id   AF-V6SG35-F1
#
_cell.length_a   1.000
_cell.length_b   1.000
_cell.length_c   1.000
_cell.angle_alpha   90.00
_cell.angle_beta   90.00
_cell.angle_gamma   90.00
#
_symmetry.space_group_name_H-M   'P 1'
#
loop_
_entity.id
_entity.type
_entity.pdbx_description
1 polymer ?
#
loop_
_entity_poly.entity_id
_entity_poly.type
_entity_poly.pdbx_seq_one_letter_code
_entity_poly.pdbx_strand_id
1 'polypeptide(L)'
;MKKITALIFSILYITVNAQSFNPKTITLPKNIEIEDLSFLKEELKNVQVIMLGENSHLDGNVFEMKTKVVKYLHQEMGFNTIAFESGIYDVWKAQTDINKGFDTQKAFIKSLFTIWAKKNEFQSFIEFYDKNKTDLKLFGFDNQITGKYGEEELVKDLYAYCKKYHLKLKFKSDDFSLLIESMSISGVFDEGDISYTQYKSSLTELCSSIAAKPQNEEHFYWSQIIKGLLTLGEERYLNIQNPNSFYCDVKDNIRDRQMAENLLTYIKKHPDEKIICWGANVHFANDMSSVNTPVLKEFIPMGSYIKSELKDEAYSLATVTASDSIFLQNKWHQTPINTTSFEHYLKNSNAPHLFISSNQPEMKKTQLNRLFSPITFAEARLDLVHDGYLYLNESKLTTPILNDGNDEQKTKNQNVISPEKNILNQINKIEFDTTANTNTIALKEIIVYSKRTPWQIVKKAIDNLGKNYPNVPLYSKMFTNLTTDIQDKTCLNLDITANQYEKSYFNYERSTKQLKEIRWNLKKEYEPKNLREFYSLIANNPIRNGAFLTNRKFIKFDFTLEEIKKHNNKDVYVITFSSPRNHSNYTGRVYLSNFTGTLFINKDDYAIVKVIENWEVTEFPEQHREGLNLNGAFTNYTMKEYINETIETDLIKSENFYFISHSEINITGKIINAENKSLPFKTTLDSYWSDFNITNPEKISNNEEQHLFQKVIYNEEFWKTYKLPN
;
A
#
# COMPACT_ATOMS: atom_id res chain seq x y z
N MET A 1 -69.72 31.93 -18.89
CA MET A 1 -69.38 30.88 -17.89
C MET A 1 -68.61 29.69 -18.49
N LYS A 2 -67.55 29.92 -19.29
CA LYS A 2 -66.67 28.84 -19.80
C LYS A 2 -65.16 29.11 -19.61
N LYS A 3 -64.79 30.21 -18.93
CA LYS A 3 -63.39 30.58 -18.68
C LYS A 3 -62.95 30.48 -17.22
N ILE A 4 -63.86 30.16 -16.29
CA ILE A 4 -63.53 30.04 -14.86
C ILE A 4 -63.34 28.57 -14.43
N THR A 5 -63.94 27.61 -15.13
CA THR A 5 -63.78 26.18 -14.83
C THR A 5 -62.46 25.58 -15.30
N ALA A 6 -61.81 26.16 -16.32
CA ALA A 6 -60.52 25.68 -16.83
C ALA A 6 -59.32 26.11 -15.97
N LEU A 7 -59.44 27.20 -15.20
CA LEU A 7 -58.36 27.69 -14.36
C LEU A 7 -58.25 26.90 -13.04
N ILE A 8 -59.35 26.33 -12.55
CA ILE A 8 -59.36 25.52 -11.32
C ILE A 8 -58.84 24.10 -11.59
N PHE A 9 -58.99 23.56 -12.81
CA PHE A 9 -58.40 22.26 -13.19
C PHE A 9 -56.92 22.34 -13.57
N SER A 10 -56.40 23.53 -13.89
CA SER A 10 -54.98 23.72 -14.25
C SER A 10 -54.08 23.99 -13.03
N ILE A 11 -54.66 24.42 -11.90
CA ILE A 11 -53.93 24.65 -10.64
C ILE A 11 -53.84 23.38 -9.78
N LEU A 12 -54.61 22.33 -10.10
CA LEU A 12 -54.54 21.03 -9.40
C LEU A 12 -53.60 20.00 -10.03
N TYR A 13 -52.88 20.32 -11.12
CA TYR A 13 -52.04 19.35 -11.85
C TYR A 13 -50.54 19.67 -11.87
N ILE A 14 -50.07 20.64 -11.08
CA ILE A 14 -48.64 20.90 -10.87
C ILE A 14 -48.35 21.02 -9.37
N THR A 15 -48.80 20.04 -8.58
CA THR A 15 -48.02 19.58 -7.44
C THR A 15 -47.30 18.34 -7.92
N VAL A 16 -46.14 18.53 -8.56
CA VAL A 16 -45.10 17.50 -8.51
C VAL A 16 -44.79 17.41 -7.02
N ASN A 17 -45.46 16.49 -6.33
CA ASN A 17 -45.00 15.99 -5.06
C ASN A 17 -43.62 15.41 -5.35
N ALA A 18 -42.57 16.21 -5.20
CA ALA A 18 -41.30 15.67 -4.74
C ALA A 18 -41.65 15.03 -3.41
N GLN A 19 -42.03 13.75 -3.47
CA GLN A 19 -42.55 13.02 -2.34
C GLN A 19 -41.40 12.99 -1.33
N SER A 20 -41.53 13.79 -0.28
CA SER A 20 -40.50 13.92 0.76
C SER A 20 -40.13 12.52 1.25
N PHE A 21 -38.86 12.14 1.08
CA PHE A 21 -38.34 10.87 1.59
C PHE A 21 -38.32 10.95 3.12
N ASN A 22 -39.16 10.15 3.78
CA ASN A 22 -39.35 10.21 5.23
C ASN A 22 -39.63 8.82 5.85
N PRO A 23 -38.64 7.92 5.90
CA PRO A 23 -38.83 6.57 6.43
C PRO A 23 -39.11 6.59 7.94
N LYS A 24 -39.78 5.53 8.42
CA LYS A 24 -39.88 5.27 9.86
C LYS A 24 -38.51 4.87 10.38
N THR A 25 -38.13 5.45 11.51
CA THR A 25 -36.83 5.27 12.16
C THR A 25 -37.01 4.82 13.61
N ILE A 26 -36.04 4.07 14.12
CA ILE A 26 -35.81 3.89 15.55
C ILE A 26 -34.64 4.80 15.94
N THR A 27 -34.89 5.73 16.86
CA THR A 27 -33.84 6.62 17.38
C THR A 27 -33.05 5.90 18.46
N LEU A 28 -31.73 5.94 18.35
CA LEU A 28 -30.82 5.30 19.29
C LEU A 28 -30.01 6.37 20.04
N PRO A 29 -29.71 6.17 21.34
CA PRO A 29 -29.00 7.15 22.16
C PRO A 29 -27.54 7.27 21.72
N LYS A 30 -26.89 8.42 22.00
CA LYS A 30 -25.48 8.64 21.61
C LYS A 30 -24.56 7.53 22.12
N ASN A 31 -24.79 7.06 23.34
CA ASN A 31 -24.13 5.91 23.94
C ASN A 31 -25.09 4.73 23.90
N ILE A 32 -25.00 3.91 22.83
CA ILE A 32 -25.81 2.70 22.66
C ILE A 32 -25.36 1.63 23.65
N GLU A 33 -26.27 1.14 24.47
CA GLU A 33 -26.07 -0.05 25.29
C GLU A 33 -26.65 -1.30 24.60
N ILE A 34 -26.39 -2.49 25.15
CA ILE A 34 -26.81 -3.76 24.53
C ILE A 34 -28.35 -3.84 24.43
N GLU A 35 -29.07 -3.33 25.42
CA GLU A 35 -30.54 -3.37 25.48
C GLU A 35 -31.20 -2.48 24.42
N ASP A 36 -30.52 -1.40 23.99
CA ASP A 36 -30.99 -0.51 22.92
C ASP A 36 -31.04 -1.23 21.56
N LEU A 37 -30.32 -2.35 21.41
CA LEU A 37 -30.33 -3.18 20.21
C LEU A 37 -31.47 -4.21 20.19
N SER A 38 -32.39 -4.15 21.16
CA SER A 38 -33.50 -5.11 21.28
C SER A 38 -34.44 -5.19 20.08
N PHE A 39 -34.50 -4.14 19.25
CA PHE A 39 -35.26 -4.14 18.00
C PHE A 39 -34.76 -5.22 17.01
N LEU A 40 -33.49 -5.64 17.10
CA LEU A 40 -32.93 -6.68 16.24
C LEU A 40 -33.61 -8.04 16.43
N LYS A 41 -34.25 -8.30 17.59
CA LYS A 41 -35.00 -9.55 17.82
C LYS A 41 -36.12 -9.75 16.80
N GLU A 42 -36.81 -8.67 16.41
CA GLU A 42 -37.89 -8.76 15.42
C GLU A 42 -37.33 -8.75 13.99
N GLU A 43 -36.36 -7.88 13.70
CA GLU A 43 -35.74 -7.82 12.35
C GLU A 43 -35.07 -9.15 11.96
N LEU A 44 -34.55 -9.91 12.93
CA LEU A 44 -33.74 -11.11 12.69
C LEU A 44 -34.39 -12.42 13.14
N LYS A 45 -35.71 -12.45 13.33
CA LYS A 45 -36.46 -13.56 13.92
C LYS A 45 -36.21 -14.94 13.28
N ASN A 46 -35.96 -14.97 11.97
CA ASN A 46 -35.69 -16.20 11.20
C ASN A 46 -34.35 -16.15 10.46
N VAL A 47 -33.45 -15.25 10.85
CA VAL A 47 -32.19 -15.04 10.16
C VAL A 47 -31.14 -16.02 10.68
N GLN A 48 -30.57 -16.80 9.77
CA GLN A 48 -29.40 -17.64 10.03
C GLN A 48 -28.11 -16.84 9.84
N VAL A 49 -28.04 -16.02 8.79
CA VAL A 49 -26.83 -15.30 8.40
C VAL A 49 -27.11 -13.80 8.38
N ILE A 50 -26.41 -13.05 9.23
CA ILE A 50 -26.42 -11.59 9.19
C ILE A 50 -25.09 -11.05 8.67
N MET A 51 -25.16 -10.16 7.69
CA MET A 51 -24.03 -9.48 7.09
C MET A 51 -23.92 -8.06 7.64
N LEU A 52 -22.92 -7.80 8.48
CA LEU A 52 -22.66 -6.52 9.13
C LEU A 52 -21.69 -5.69 8.28
N GLY A 53 -22.26 -4.81 7.46
CA GLY A 53 -21.54 -3.95 6.55
C GLY A 53 -20.98 -2.69 7.22
N GLU A 54 -19.89 -2.17 6.66
CA GLU A 54 -19.34 -0.84 6.95
C GLU A 54 -19.11 -0.05 5.66
N ASN A 55 -19.43 1.24 5.65
CA ASN A 55 -19.27 2.09 4.47
C ASN A 55 -17.82 2.51 4.21
N SER A 56 -16.99 2.52 5.26
CA SER A 56 -15.60 2.98 5.26
C SER A 56 -14.79 2.13 6.22
N HIS A 57 -13.64 1.62 5.79
CA HIS A 57 -12.68 0.91 6.65
C HIS A 57 -11.86 1.84 7.57
N LEU A 58 -12.18 3.14 7.57
CA LEU A 58 -11.49 4.14 8.38
C LEU A 58 -12.34 4.65 9.54
N ASP A 59 -13.61 4.28 9.61
CA ASP A 59 -14.56 4.80 10.61
C ASP A 59 -14.51 3.90 11.86
N GLY A 60 -13.62 4.22 12.81
CA GLY A 60 -13.40 3.43 14.02
C GLY A 60 -14.64 3.27 14.90
N ASN A 61 -15.50 4.28 14.98
CA ASN A 61 -16.77 4.16 15.71
C ASN A 61 -17.75 3.16 15.05
N VAL A 62 -17.61 2.90 13.75
CA VAL A 62 -18.36 1.82 13.08
C VAL A 62 -17.89 0.45 13.56
N PHE A 63 -16.58 0.26 13.80
CA PHE A 63 -16.06 -1.00 14.37
C PHE A 63 -16.56 -1.23 15.79
N GLU A 64 -16.56 -0.18 16.62
CA GLU A 64 -17.13 -0.23 17.97
C GLU A 64 -18.62 -0.58 17.93
N MET A 65 -19.37 0.01 17.00
CA MET A 65 -20.79 -0.29 16.82
C MET A 65 -21.04 -1.73 16.39
N LYS A 66 -20.34 -2.21 15.35
CA LYS A 66 -20.41 -3.60 14.90
C LYS A 66 -20.06 -4.57 16.03
N THR A 67 -19.09 -4.22 16.88
CA THR A 67 -18.76 -5.00 18.08
C THR A 67 -19.94 -5.10 19.04
N LYS A 68 -20.67 -4.00 19.29
CA LYS A 68 -21.88 -4.02 20.14
C LYS A 68 -22.98 -4.90 19.53
N VAL A 69 -23.18 -4.82 18.22
CA VAL A 69 -24.12 -5.68 17.49
C VAL A 69 -23.71 -7.15 17.62
N VAL A 70 -22.43 -7.49 17.41
CA VAL A 70 -21.92 -8.85 17.58
C VAL A 70 -22.18 -9.38 19.00
N LYS A 71 -21.90 -8.57 20.04
CA LYS A 71 -22.17 -8.91 21.44
C LYS A 71 -23.65 -9.26 21.64
N TYR A 72 -24.55 -8.38 21.19
CA TYR A 72 -25.99 -8.60 21.29
C TYR A 72 -26.42 -9.89 20.58
N LEU A 73 -26.01 -10.09 19.34
CA LEU A 73 -26.39 -11.26 18.54
C LEU A 73 -25.91 -12.57 19.17
N HIS A 74 -24.69 -12.60 19.69
CA HIS A 74 -24.15 -13.79 20.36
C HIS A 74 -24.88 -14.07 21.69
N GLN A 75 -25.00 -13.06 22.54
CA GLN A 75 -25.52 -13.22 23.91
C GLN A 75 -27.04 -13.43 23.95
N GLU A 76 -27.79 -12.74 23.09
CA GLU A 76 -29.27 -12.69 23.16
C GLU A 76 -29.97 -13.49 22.06
N MET A 77 -29.26 -13.83 20.98
CA MET A 77 -29.89 -14.40 19.76
C MET A 77 -29.23 -15.68 19.26
N GLY A 78 -28.25 -16.21 19.99
CA GLY A 78 -27.63 -17.52 19.74
C GLY A 78 -26.75 -17.58 18.49
N PHE A 79 -26.27 -16.44 17.98
CA PHE A 79 -25.27 -16.44 16.92
C PHE A 79 -23.94 -16.99 17.44
N ASN A 80 -23.37 -17.99 16.79
CA ASN A 80 -22.27 -18.80 17.32
C ASN A 80 -21.08 -18.92 16.36
N THR A 81 -21.12 -18.25 15.21
CA THR A 81 -19.99 -18.16 14.28
C THR A 81 -19.82 -16.72 13.81
N ILE A 82 -18.59 -16.20 13.83
CA ILE A 82 -18.19 -14.91 13.27
C ILE A 82 -17.28 -15.16 12.06
N ALA A 83 -17.70 -14.67 10.91
CA ALA A 83 -17.05 -14.84 9.63
C ALA A 83 -16.51 -13.49 9.13
N PHE A 84 -15.26 -13.45 8.67
CA PHE A 84 -14.59 -12.22 8.24
C PHE A 84 -14.35 -12.17 6.74
N GLU A 85 -14.46 -10.98 6.17
CA GLU A 85 -13.89 -10.61 4.86
C GLU A 85 -12.36 -10.58 4.99
N SER A 86 -11.78 -11.75 5.27
CA SER A 86 -10.34 -12.00 5.38
C SER A 86 -10.06 -13.43 4.96
N GLY A 87 -8.79 -13.70 4.63
CA GLY A 87 -8.34 -14.91 3.97
C GLY A 87 -8.74 -16.17 4.71
N ILE A 88 -9.32 -17.14 4.00
CA ILE A 88 -9.77 -18.39 4.62
C ILE A 88 -8.64 -19.17 5.31
N TYR A 89 -7.44 -19.21 4.72
CA TYR A 89 -6.28 -19.86 5.33
C TYR A 89 -5.85 -19.13 6.60
N ASP A 90 -5.73 -17.80 6.52
CA ASP A 90 -5.31 -16.94 7.61
C ASP A 90 -6.21 -17.11 8.84
N VAL A 91 -7.53 -17.04 8.64
CA VAL A 91 -8.50 -17.15 9.74
C VAL A 91 -8.59 -18.58 10.28
N TRP A 92 -8.50 -19.60 9.42
CA TRP A 92 -8.46 -20.99 9.87
C TRP A 92 -7.22 -21.28 10.73
N LYS A 93 -6.07 -20.71 10.36
CA LYS A 93 -4.84 -20.83 11.13
C LYS A 93 -4.95 -20.11 12.48
N ALA A 94 -5.55 -18.92 12.51
CA ALA A 94 -5.83 -18.22 13.76
C ALA A 94 -6.75 -19.04 14.69
N GLN A 95 -7.86 -19.59 14.19
CA GLN A 95 -8.73 -20.48 14.98
C GLN A 95 -7.94 -21.66 15.53
N THR A 96 -7.11 -22.29 14.70
CA THR A 96 -6.29 -23.45 15.10
C THR A 96 -5.32 -23.10 16.23
N ASP A 97 -4.67 -21.94 16.15
CA ASP A 97 -3.73 -21.49 17.17
C ASP A 97 -4.46 -21.07 18.46
N ILE A 98 -5.56 -20.35 18.35
CA ILE A 98 -6.40 -19.99 19.51
C ILE A 98 -6.87 -21.25 20.24
N ASN A 99 -7.29 -22.29 19.51
CA ASN A 99 -7.72 -23.57 20.09
C ASN A 99 -6.57 -24.32 20.80
N LYS A 100 -5.32 -24.07 20.41
CA LYS A 100 -4.12 -24.60 21.08
C LYS A 100 -3.68 -23.75 22.29
N GLY A 101 -4.40 -22.68 22.60
CA GLY A 101 -4.11 -21.79 23.72
C GLY A 101 -3.10 -20.68 23.39
N PHE A 102 -2.83 -20.42 22.12
CA PHE A 102 -2.04 -19.24 21.74
C PHE A 102 -2.83 -17.95 21.98
N ASP A 103 -2.09 -16.84 22.08
CA ASP A 103 -2.65 -15.52 22.33
C ASP A 103 -3.58 -15.07 21.21
N THR A 104 -4.83 -14.75 21.59
CA THR A 104 -5.90 -14.39 20.67
C THR A 104 -5.58 -13.12 19.90
N GLN A 105 -5.08 -12.07 20.57
CA GLN A 105 -4.77 -10.80 19.91
C GLN A 105 -3.72 -10.98 18.82
N LYS A 106 -2.63 -11.71 19.12
CA LYS A 106 -1.59 -12.03 18.14
C LYS A 106 -2.12 -12.87 16.98
N ALA A 107 -2.99 -13.85 17.24
CA ALA A 107 -3.60 -14.65 16.19
C ALA A 107 -4.47 -13.80 15.25
N PHE A 108 -5.25 -12.85 15.77
CA PHE A 108 -6.02 -11.91 14.96
C PHE A 108 -5.14 -10.97 14.13
N ILE A 109 -4.08 -10.40 14.74
CA ILE A 109 -3.12 -9.52 14.04
C ILE A 109 -2.42 -10.25 12.88
N LYS A 110 -2.17 -11.56 13.03
CA LYS A 110 -1.56 -12.40 12.00
C LYS A 110 -2.53 -12.90 10.93
N SER A 111 -3.84 -12.71 11.08
CA SER A 111 -4.84 -13.33 10.19
C SER A 111 -5.72 -12.33 9.45
N LEU A 112 -6.34 -11.38 10.13
CA LEU A 112 -7.27 -10.44 9.49
C LEU A 112 -6.51 -9.33 8.76
N PHE A 113 -7.21 -8.66 7.83
CA PHE A 113 -6.69 -7.42 7.26
C PHE A 113 -6.28 -6.43 8.37
N THR A 114 -5.11 -5.80 8.16
CA THR A 114 -4.55 -4.81 9.09
C THR A 114 -5.43 -3.56 9.26
N ILE A 115 -6.36 -3.32 8.33
CA ILE A 115 -7.37 -2.27 8.44
C ILE A 115 -8.29 -2.46 9.67
N TRP A 116 -8.44 -3.69 10.17
CA TRP A 116 -9.17 -4.01 11.40
C TRP A 116 -8.24 -4.40 12.55
N ALA A 117 -7.47 -5.49 12.40
CA ALA A 117 -6.81 -6.13 13.54
C ALA A 117 -5.77 -5.25 14.24
N LYS A 118 -5.20 -4.26 13.54
CA LYS A 118 -4.23 -3.31 14.09
C LYS A 118 -4.84 -1.98 14.54
N LYS A 119 -6.17 -1.92 14.78
CA LYS A 119 -6.87 -0.71 15.22
C LYS A 119 -7.34 -0.82 16.66
N ASN A 120 -7.23 0.27 17.43
CA ASN A 120 -7.68 0.32 18.84
C ASN A 120 -9.18 0.05 18.96
N GLU A 121 -9.97 0.58 18.03
CA GLU A 121 -11.43 0.47 18.03
C GLU A 121 -11.92 -0.97 17.80
N PHE A 122 -11.09 -1.82 17.18
CA PHE A 122 -11.36 -3.24 16.98
C PHE A 122 -10.95 -4.11 18.17
N GLN A 123 -10.13 -3.62 19.11
CA GLN A 123 -9.63 -4.44 20.22
C GLN A 123 -10.75 -4.89 21.17
N SER A 124 -11.80 -4.08 21.31
CA SER A 124 -12.96 -4.46 22.12
C SER A 124 -13.71 -5.69 21.57
N PHE A 125 -13.61 -5.96 20.26
CA PHE A 125 -14.09 -7.20 19.66
C PHE A 125 -13.15 -8.36 19.99
N ILE A 126 -11.83 -8.18 19.88
CA ILE A 126 -10.84 -9.22 20.20
C ILE A 126 -10.98 -9.67 21.66
N GLU A 127 -11.11 -8.72 22.60
CA GLU A 127 -11.35 -9.02 24.02
C GLU A 127 -12.66 -9.77 24.25
N PHE A 128 -13.72 -9.39 23.52
CA PHE A 128 -14.99 -10.09 23.57
C PHE A 128 -14.87 -11.51 23.03
N TYR A 129 -14.24 -11.68 21.88
CA TYR A 129 -14.02 -13.00 21.28
C TYR A 129 -13.17 -13.87 22.21
N ASP A 130 -12.09 -13.37 22.80
CA ASP A 130 -11.22 -14.16 23.69
C ASP A 130 -11.98 -14.76 24.89
N LYS A 131 -12.96 -14.03 25.42
CA LYS A 131 -13.84 -14.48 26.50
C LYS A 131 -14.89 -15.51 26.07
N ASN A 132 -15.23 -15.56 24.78
CA ASN A 132 -16.31 -16.40 24.24
C ASN A 132 -15.82 -17.41 23.17
N LYS A 133 -14.51 -17.57 23.00
CA LYS A 133 -13.87 -18.40 21.96
C LYS A 133 -14.22 -19.90 22.01
N THR A 134 -14.84 -20.36 23.10
CA THR A 134 -15.39 -21.71 23.24
C THR A 134 -16.69 -21.90 22.47
N ASP A 135 -17.50 -20.84 22.38
CA ASP A 135 -18.88 -20.87 21.86
C ASP A 135 -19.08 -19.95 20.65
N LEU A 136 -18.04 -19.21 20.25
CA LEU A 136 -18.00 -18.36 19.07
C LEU A 136 -16.88 -18.80 18.13
N LYS A 137 -17.23 -19.45 17.02
CA LYS A 137 -16.27 -19.95 16.01
C LYS A 137 -15.84 -18.84 15.05
N LEU A 138 -14.65 -18.99 14.46
CA LEU A 138 -14.09 -18.12 13.43
C LEU A 138 -14.13 -18.78 12.05
N PHE A 139 -14.46 -17.98 11.05
CA PHE A 139 -14.34 -18.35 9.65
C PHE A 139 -13.83 -17.16 8.82
N GLY A 140 -13.03 -17.44 7.79
CA GLY A 140 -12.64 -16.45 6.78
C GLY A 140 -13.25 -16.85 5.45
N PHE A 141 -13.88 -15.91 4.74
CA PHE A 141 -14.50 -16.20 3.45
C PHE A 141 -13.77 -15.57 2.26
N ASP A 142 -12.74 -14.74 2.47
CA ASP A 142 -11.99 -14.11 1.38
C ASP A 142 -10.99 -15.08 0.73
N ASN A 143 -10.78 -14.92 -0.57
CA ASN A 143 -9.76 -15.64 -1.33
C ASN A 143 -8.38 -14.97 -1.29
N GLN A 144 -8.30 -13.72 -0.82
CA GLN A 144 -7.05 -13.01 -0.64
C GLN A 144 -6.24 -13.56 0.54
N ILE A 145 -4.92 -13.30 0.49
CA ILE A 145 -4.01 -13.54 1.61
C ILE A 145 -3.92 -12.24 2.38
N THR A 146 -4.37 -12.25 3.64
CA THR A 146 -4.70 -11.02 4.36
C THR A 146 -3.84 -10.77 5.58
N GLY A 147 -3.08 -11.78 6.01
CA GLY A 147 -2.23 -11.70 7.18
C GLY A 147 -0.93 -12.48 7.06
N LYS A 148 -0.11 -12.37 8.10
CA LYS A 148 1.20 -13.01 8.19
C LYS A 148 1.15 -14.53 8.11
N TYR A 149 0.07 -15.16 8.58
CA TYR A 149 -0.07 -16.61 8.46
C TYR A 149 -0.02 -17.03 6.99
N GLY A 150 -0.80 -16.39 6.13
CA GLY A 150 -0.83 -16.69 4.72
C GLY A 150 0.45 -16.29 4.00
N GLU A 151 1.07 -15.17 4.37
CA GLU A 151 2.34 -14.71 3.80
C GLU A 151 3.51 -15.65 4.13
N GLU A 152 3.60 -16.14 5.36
CA GLU A 152 4.78 -16.86 5.86
C GLU A 152 4.60 -18.39 5.90
N GLU A 153 3.38 -18.88 6.10
CA GLU A 153 3.13 -20.30 6.40
C GLU A 153 2.33 -21.06 5.32
N LEU A 154 1.48 -20.38 4.54
CA LEU A 154 0.56 -21.02 3.58
C LEU A 154 1.21 -22.09 2.71
N VAL A 155 2.29 -21.72 2.04
CA VAL A 155 2.97 -22.59 1.09
C VAL A 155 3.58 -23.78 1.82
N LYS A 156 4.29 -23.53 2.92
CA LYS A 156 4.90 -24.58 3.73
C LYS A 156 3.86 -25.61 4.20
N ASP A 157 2.74 -25.12 4.74
CA ASP A 157 1.67 -25.98 5.24
C ASP A 157 0.96 -26.73 4.11
N LEU A 158 0.80 -26.10 2.94
CA LEU A 158 0.23 -26.76 1.76
C LEU A 158 1.10 -27.94 1.29
N TYR A 159 2.42 -27.76 1.24
CA TYR A 159 3.34 -28.84 0.87
C TYR A 159 3.36 -29.94 1.93
N ALA A 160 3.29 -29.59 3.22
CA ALA A 160 3.18 -30.57 4.31
C ALA A 160 1.89 -31.39 4.20
N TYR A 161 0.76 -30.74 3.93
CA TYR A 161 -0.52 -31.38 3.66
C TYR A 161 -0.47 -32.29 2.43
N CYS A 162 0.08 -31.81 1.31
CA CYS A 162 0.22 -32.62 0.10
C CYS A 162 1.07 -33.87 0.36
N LYS A 163 2.18 -33.73 1.11
CA LYS A 163 3.03 -34.85 1.50
C LYS A 163 2.28 -35.86 2.38
N LYS A 164 1.54 -35.39 3.38
CA LYS A 164 0.76 -36.23 4.32
C LYS A 164 -0.28 -37.11 3.59
N TYR A 165 -0.91 -36.59 2.54
CA TYR A 165 -1.99 -37.27 1.82
C TYR A 165 -1.61 -37.82 0.43
N HIS A 166 -0.31 -37.82 0.11
CA HIS A 166 0.25 -38.25 -1.17
C HIS A 166 -0.40 -37.53 -2.37
N LEU A 167 -0.61 -36.21 -2.25
CA LEU A 167 -1.13 -35.36 -3.31
C LEU A 167 0.04 -34.74 -4.10
N LYS A 168 -0.14 -34.58 -5.41
CA LYS A 168 0.89 -34.05 -6.29
C LYS A 168 0.69 -32.55 -6.52
N LEU A 169 1.70 -31.75 -6.18
CA LEU A 169 1.83 -30.36 -6.59
C LEU A 169 3.07 -30.24 -7.48
N LYS A 170 2.92 -29.65 -8.67
CA LYS A 170 3.95 -29.69 -9.74
C LYS A 170 5.00 -28.57 -9.65
N PHE A 171 4.92 -27.72 -8.64
CA PHE A 171 5.81 -26.57 -8.47
C PHE A 171 6.97 -26.92 -7.54
N LYS A 172 8.05 -26.13 -7.61
CA LYS A 172 9.00 -26.07 -6.50
C LYS A 172 8.41 -25.17 -5.41
N SER A 173 8.66 -25.51 -4.15
CA SER A 173 8.13 -24.75 -3.02
C SER A 173 8.57 -23.30 -3.05
N ASP A 174 9.85 -23.03 -3.32
CA ASP A 174 10.40 -21.67 -3.33
C ASP A 174 9.76 -20.83 -4.44
N ASP A 175 9.73 -21.34 -5.68
CA ASP A 175 9.12 -20.64 -6.82
C ASP A 175 7.63 -20.32 -6.55
N PHE A 176 6.91 -21.26 -5.92
CA PHE A 176 5.51 -21.05 -5.55
C PHE A 176 5.35 -20.00 -4.44
N SER A 177 6.23 -20.01 -3.43
CA SER A 177 6.25 -18.97 -2.39
C SER A 177 6.49 -17.59 -2.98
N LEU A 178 7.40 -17.46 -3.95
CA LEU A 178 7.67 -16.17 -4.61
C LEU A 178 6.46 -15.68 -5.43
N LEU A 179 5.74 -16.59 -6.10
CA LEU A 179 4.53 -16.25 -6.82
C LEU A 179 3.42 -15.80 -5.87
N ILE A 180 3.23 -16.52 -4.76
CA ILE A 180 2.26 -16.16 -3.72
C ILE A 180 2.55 -14.77 -3.15
N GLU A 181 3.81 -14.50 -2.79
CA GLU A 181 4.30 -13.18 -2.34
C GLU A 181 4.01 -12.08 -3.37
N SER A 182 4.24 -12.34 -4.66
CA SER A 182 3.91 -11.40 -5.74
C SER A 182 2.41 -11.10 -5.81
N MET A 183 1.56 -12.13 -5.71
CA MET A 183 0.11 -11.96 -5.80
C MET A 183 -0.49 -11.27 -4.57
N SER A 184 0.07 -11.50 -3.37
CA SER A 184 -0.42 -10.90 -2.12
C SER A 184 0.09 -9.47 -1.92
N ILE A 185 1.40 -9.25 -2.06
CA ILE A 185 2.04 -7.96 -1.75
C ILE A 185 1.97 -7.02 -2.95
N SER A 186 2.32 -7.52 -4.14
CA SER A 186 2.45 -6.68 -5.34
C SER A 186 1.15 -6.61 -6.15
N GLY A 187 0.21 -7.54 -5.90
CA GLY A 187 -1.06 -7.62 -6.63
C GLY A 187 -0.91 -8.04 -8.09
N VAL A 188 0.16 -8.78 -8.42
CA VAL A 188 0.50 -9.19 -9.79
C VAL A 188 0.79 -10.68 -9.86
N PHE A 189 0.29 -11.31 -10.93
CA PHE A 189 0.66 -12.68 -11.28
C PHE A 189 1.97 -12.66 -12.07
N ASP A 190 3.07 -13.06 -11.44
CA ASP A 190 4.39 -13.11 -12.08
C ASP A 190 4.60 -14.46 -12.78
N GLU A 191 4.61 -14.45 -14.12
CA GLU A 191 4.83 -15.65 -14.92
C GLU A 191 6.31 -16.07 -15.04
N GLY A 192 7.21 -15.48 -14.25
CA GLY A 192 8.66 -15.76 -14.31
C GLY A 192 9.03 -17.24 -14.19
N ASP A 193 8.71 -17.86 -13.05
CA ASP A 193 9.04 -19.28 -12.77
C ASP A 193 7.84 -20.22 -12.98
N ILE A 194 6.61 -19.71 -12.87
CA ILE A 194 5.36 -20.48 -13.00
C ILE A 194 4.41 -19.68 -13.90
N SER A 195 4.14 -20.19 -15.11
CA SER A 195 3.12 -19.57 -15.98
C SER A 195 1.71 -19.72 -15.40
N TYR A 196 0.81 -18.80 -15.76
CA TYR A 196 -0.59 -18.84 -15.32
C TYR A 196 -1.29 -20.13 -15.75
N THR A 197 -0.97 -20.65 -16.95
CA THR A 197 -1.52 -21.91 -17.44
C THR A 197 -1.09 -23.10 -16.57
N GLN A 198 0.19 -23.18 -16.19
CA GLN A 198 0.71 -24.23 -15.31
C GLN A 198 0.12 -24.11 -13.89
N TYR A 199 0.00 -22.89 -13.38
CA TYR A 199 -0.65 -22.57 -12.11
C TYR A 199 -2.08 -23.10 -12.07
N LYS A 200 -2.91 -22.65 -13.01
CA LYS A 200 -4.33 -23.02 -13.12
C LYS A 200 -4.51 -24.52 -13.27
N SER A 201 -3.77 -25.16 -14.17
CA SER A 201 -3.86 -26.60 -14.40
C SER A 201 -3.49 -27.40 -13.15
N SER A 202 -2.37 -27.11 -12.50
CA SER A 202 -1.91 -27.92 -11.36
C SER A 202 -2.78 -27.72 -10.11
N LEU A 203 -3.25 -26.49 -9.85
CA LEU A 203 -4.16 -26.25 -8.72
C LEU A 203 -5.56 -26.84 -8.97
N THR A 204 -6.03 -26.86 -10.22
CA THR A 204 -7.29 -27.55 -10.57
C THR A 204 -7.18 -29.05 -10.33
N GLU A 205 -6.09 -29.69 -10.79
CA GLU A 205 -5.82 -31.11 -10.51
C GLU A 205 -5.72 -31.41 -9.01
N LEU A 206 -5.06 -30.53 -8.25
CA LEU A 206 -4.97 -30.65 -6.81
C LEU A 206 -6.35 -30.55 -6.15
N CYS A 207 -7.18 -29.59 -6.55
CA CYS A 207 -8.54 -29.43 -6.05
C CYS A 207 -9.38 -30.70 -6.29
N SER A 208 -9.33 -31.27 -7.51
CA SER A 208 -9.99 -32.54 -7.82
C SER A 208 -9.46 -33.70 -6.97
N SER A 209 -8.15 -33.74 -6.73
CA SER A 209 -7.52 -34.78 -5.91
C SER A 209 -7.91 -34.69 -4.43
N ILE A 210 -8.11 -33.47 -3.90
CA ILE A 210 -8.63 -33.23 -2.54
C ILE A 210 -10.10 -33.65 -2.46
N ALA A 211 -10.91 -33.31 -3.47
CA ALA A 211 -12.33 -33.67 -3.51
C ALA A 211 -12.55 -35.21 -3.53
N ALA A 212 -11.61 -35.97 -4.10
CA ALA A 212 -11.65 -37.43 -4.12
C ALA A 212 -11.30 -38.09 -2.76
N LYS A 213 -10.80 -37.33 -1.77
CA LYS A 213 -10.52 -37.86 -0.42
C LYS A 213 -11.81 -37.93 0.42
N PRO A 214 -11.86 -38.80 1.44
CA PRO A 214 -12.94 -38.77 2.43
C PRO A 214 -13.04 -37.38 3.07
N GLN A 215 -14.21 -36.75 2.99
CA GLN A 215 -14.34 -35.36 3.42
C GLN A 215 -14.27 -35.23 4.94
N ASN A 216 -13.39 -34.37 5.42
CA ASN A 216 -13.25 -33.96 6.82
C ASN A 216 -13.01 -32.43 6.88
N GLU A 217 -12.78 -31.89 8.07
CA GLU A 217 -12.54 -30.45 8.25
C GLU A 217 -11.26 -29.97 7.54
N GLU A 218 -10.15 -30.70 7.67
CA GLU A 218 -8.87 -30.35 7.02
C GLU A 218 -9.00 -30.32 5.49
N HIS A 219 -9.65 -31.33 4.89
CA HIS A 219 -9.92 -31.38 3.45
C HIS A 219 -10.89 -30.30 2.99
N PHE A 220 -11.88 -29.94 3.82
CA PHE A 220 -12.78 -28.83 3.54
C PHE A 220 -11.99 -27.52 3.39
N TYR A 221 -11.18 -27.15 4.39
CA TYR A 221 -10.39 -25.93 4.36
C TYR A 221 -9.42 -25.91 3.19
N TRP A 222 -8.64 -26.97 2.98
CA TRP A 222 -7.72 -27.02 1.84
C TRP A 222 -8.42 -26.94 0.49
N SER A 223 -9.61 -27.52 0.34
CA SER A 223 -10.41 -27.38 -0.88
C SER A 223 -10.78 -25.91 -1.14
N GLN A 224 -11.27 -25.19 -0.11
CA GLN A 224 -11.61 -23.77 -0.27
C GLN A 224 -10.36 -22.90 -0.49
N ILE A 225 -9.25 -23.18 0.20
CA ILE A 225 -7.98 -22.46 0.03
C ILE A 225 -7.47 -22.59 -1.42
N ILE A 226 -7.50 -23.79 -2.00
CA ILE A 226 -7.04 -23.99 -3.38
C ILE A 226 -7.97 -23.29 -4.39
N LYS A 227 -9.29 -23.29 -4.16
CA LYS A 227 -10.23 -22.50 -4.97
C LYS A 227 -9.94 -21.00 -4.85
N GLY A 228 -9.71 -20.52 -3.63
CA GLY A 228 -9.33 -19.14 -3.37
C GLY A 228 -8.05 -18.74 -4.10
N LEU A 229 -7.02 -19.59 -4.08
CA LEU A 229 -5.78 -19.38 -4.83
C LEU A 229 -6.03 -19.36 -6.35
N LEU A 230 -6.84 -20.26 -6.90
CA LEU A 230 -7.20 -20.24 -8.33
C LEU A 230 -7.83 -18.89 -8.72
N THR A 231 -8.78 -18.41 -7.92
CA THR A 231 -9.48 -17.14 -8.09
C THR A 231 -8.51 -15.95 -7.97
N LEU A 232 -7.70 -15.91 -6.91
CA LEU A 232 -6.68 -14.87 -6.71
C LEU A 232 -5.72 -14.79 -7.91
N GLY A 233 -5.27 -15.95 -8.40
CA GLY A 233 -4.39 -16.02 -9.55
C GLY A 233 -5.04 -15.49 -10.84
N GLU A 234 -6.32 -15.79 -11.06
CA GLU A 234 -7.08 -15.25 -12.19
C GLU A 234 -7.22 -13.72 -12.12
N GLU A 235 -7.58 -13.19 -10.94
CA GLU A 235 -7.65 -11.74 -10.72
C GLU A 235 -6.32 -11.04 -11.02
N ARG A 236 -5.22 -11.57 -10.47
CA ARG A 236 -3.89 -10.97 -10.61
C ARG A 236 -3.34 -11.12 -12.03
N TYR A 237 -3.75 -12.15 -12.77
CA TYR A 237 -3.34 -12.39 -14.16
C TYR A 237 -4.10 -11.51 -15.14
N LEU A 238 -5.43 -11.37 -14.98
CA LEU A 238 -6.25 -10.56 -15.89
C LEU A 238 -5.89 -9.07 -15.84
N ASN A 239 -5.39 -8.59 -14.69
CA ASN A 239 -4.87 -7.24 -14.48
C ASN A 239 -5.75 -6.13 -15.11
N ILE A 240 -7.07 -6.26 -14.99
CA ILE A 240 -8.03 -5.33 -15.57
C ILE A 240 -8.05 -4.06 -14.72
N GLN A 241 -7.54 -2.97 -15.26
CA GLN A 241 -7.46 -1.67 -14.57
C GLN A 241 -8.34 -0.64 -15.29
N ASN A 242 -9.38 -0.17 -14.61
CA ASN A 242 -10.09 1.06 -14.96
C ASN A 242 -10.30 1.88 -13.68
N PRO A 243 -9.46 2.89 -13.42
CA PRO A 243 -9.61 3.71 -12.23
C PRO A 243 -10.95 4.44 -12.28
N ASN A 244 -11.72 4.31 -11.21
CA ASN A 244 -13.01 4.97 -11.04
C ASN A 244 -13.18 5.38 -9.57
N SER A 245 -14.20 6.19 -9.28
CA SER A 245 -14.47 6.73 -7.94
C SER A 245 -15.33 5.81 -7.07
N PHE A 246 -15.71 4.63 -7.56
CA PHE A 246 -16.50 3.66 -6.82
C PHE A 246 -15.61 2.68 -6.07
N TYR A 247 -16.14 2.12 -4.98
CA TYR A 247 -15.47 1.10 -4.18
C TYR A 247 -15.47 -0.27 -4.87
N CYS A 248 -16.36 -0.48 -5.84
CA CYS A 248 -16.54 -1.73 -6.56
C CYS A 248 -16.85 -1.47 -8.04
N ASP A 249 -16.53 -2.46 -8.87
CA ASP A 249 -16.95 -2.56 -10.26
C ASP A 249 -17.00 -4.03 -10.73
N VAL A 250 -17.26 -4.26 -12.02
CA VAL A 250 -17.38 -5.60 -12.61
C VAL A 250 -16.18 -6.53 -12.35
N LYS A 251 -14.98 -6.00 -12.11
CA LYS A 251 -13.79 -6.83 -11.85
C LYS A 251 -13.87 -7.55 -10.50
N ASP A 252 -14.59 -6.97 -9.54
CA ASP A 252 -14.73 -7.50 -8.20
C ASP A 252 -15.65 -8.74 -8.19
N ASN A 253 -16.44 -8.97 -9.25
CA ASN A 253 -17.33 -10.13 -9.39
C ASN A 253 -16.63 -11.48 -9.19
N ILE A 254 -15.37 -11.60 -9.61
CA ILE A 254 -14.61 -12.86 -9.47
C ILE A 254 -14.33 -13.15 -7.99
N ARG A 255 -13.88 -12.12 -7.24
CA ARG A 255 -13.64 -12.18 -5.79
C ARG A 255 -14.95 -12.40 -5.04
N ASP A 256 -15.97 -11.58 -5.30
CA ASP A 256 -17.27 -11.62 -4.62
C ASP A 256 -17.99 -12.96 -4.81
N ARG A 257 -17.93 -13.54 -6.02
CA ARG A 257 -18.45 -14.90 -6.25
C ARG A 257 -17.71 -15.93 -5.39
N GLN A 258 -16.38 -15.88 -5.35
CA GLN A 258 -15.61 -16.82 -4.54
C GLN A 258 -15.87 -16.66 -3.02
N MET A 259 -16.04 -15.41 -2.55
CA MET A 259 -16.42 -15.13 -1.16
C MET A 259 -17.77 -15.74 -0.81
N ALA A 260 -18.77 -15.56 -1.68
CA ALA A 260 -20.07 -16.18 -1.51
C ALA A 260 -19.99 -17.71 -1.53
N GLU A 261 -19.27 -18.30 -2.47
CA GLU A 261 -19.10 -19.77 -2.56
C GLU A 261 -18.45 -20.36 -1.30
N ASN A 262 -17.43 -19.71 -0.76
CA ASN A 262 -16.78 -20.13 0.48
C ASN A 262 -17.78 -20.17 1.64
N LEU A 263 -18.53 -19.07 1.82
CA LEU A 263 -19.53 -18.95 2.89
C LEU A 263 -20.69 -19.93 2.72
N LEU A 264 -21.25 -20.05 1.51
CA LEU A 264 -22.34 -21.00 1.23
C LEU A 264 -21.91 -22.46 1.45
N THR A 265 -20.66 -22.80 1.10
CA THR A 265 -20.14 -24.16 1.35
C THR A 265 -19.98 -24.41 2.84
N TYR A 266 -19.55 -23.41 3.61
CA TYR A 266 -19.50 -23.49 5.07
C TYR A 266 -20.90 -23.70 5.66
N ILE A 267 -21.88 -22.87 5.29
CA ILE A 267 -23.28 -22.96 5.77
C ILE A 267 -23.86 -24.35 5.49
N LYS A 268 -23.65 -24.90 4.29
CA LYS A 268 -24.12 -26.25 3.92
C LYS A 268 -23.54 -27.35 4.81
N LYS A 269 -22.32 -27.17 5.32
CA LYS A 269 -21.67 -28.10 6.24
C LYS A 269 -22.07 -27.86 7.71
N HIS A 270 -22.55 -26.66 8.02
CA HIS A 270 -22.87 -26.18 9.36
C HIS A 270 -24.32 -25.62 9.44
N PRO A 271 -25.35 -26.43 9.12
CA PRO A 271 -26.71 -25.93 8.94
C PRO A 271 -27.37 -25.40 10.23
N ASP A 272 -26.90 -25.84 11.40
CA ASP A 272 -27.43 -25.43 12.70
C ASP A 272 -26.73 -24.18 13.27
N GLU A 273 -25.69 -23.67 12.59
CA GLU A 273 -24.97 -22.49 13.04
C GLU A 273 -25.64 -21.19 12.60
N LYS A 274 -25.58 -20.18 13.46
CA LYS A 274 -26.04 -18.81 13.17
C LYS A 274 -24.82 -17.92 13.02
N ILE A 275 -24.66 -17.34 11.85
CA ILE A 275 -23.41 -16.73 11.39
C ILE A 275 -23.54 -15.21 11.31
N ILE A 276 -22.55 -14.52 11.87
CA ILE A 276 -22.35 -13.08 11.74
C ILE A 276 -21.23 -12.87 10.74
N CYS A 277 -21.44 -12.11 9.67
CA CYS A 277 -20.39 -11.75 8.73
C CYS A 277 -19.92 -10.31 8.99
N TRP A 278 -18.62 -10.09 8.95
CA TRP A 278 -17.99 -8.77 9.09
C TRP A 278 -17.27 -8.40 7.79
N GLY A 279 -17.69 -7.30 7.16
CA GLY A 279 -17.09 -6.81 5.91
C GLY A 279 -17.64 -5.46 5.47
N ALA A 280 -17.28 -5.03 4.27
CA ALA A 280 -17.75 -3.78 3.66
C ALA A 280 -19.22 -3.86 3.19
N ASN A 281 -19.92 -2.72 3.20
CA ASN A 281 -21.30 -2.61 2.70
C ASN A 281 -21.42 -3.12 1.25
N VAL A 282 -20.49 -2.73 0.37
CA VAL A 282 -20.61 -3.02 -1.06
C VAL A 282 -20.64 -4.52 -1.37
N HIS A 283 -19.88 -5.32 -0.62
CA HIS A 283 -19.86 -6.78 -0.75
C HIS A 283 -21.16 -7.41 -0.24
N PHE A 284 -21.84 -6.78 0.73
CA PHE A 284 -23.05 -7.31 1.35
C PHE A 284 -24.35 -6.80 0.75
N ALA A 285 -24.31 -6.05 -0.34
CA ALA A 285 -25.53 -5.63 -1.05
C ALA A 285 -26.30 -6.85 -1.57
N ASN A 286 -27.61 -6.87 -1.35
CA ASN A 286 -28.51 -7.97 -1.69
C ASN A 286 -28.88 -7.98 -3.18
N ASP A 287 -29.25 -6.82 -3.73
CA ASP A 287 -29.66 -6.72 -5.13
C ASP A 287 -29.27 -5.36 -5.73
N MET A 288 -28.50 -5.43 -6.82
CA MET A 288 -28.02 -4.28 -7.58
C MET A 288 -28.95 -3.90 -8.76
N SER A 289 -30.07 -4.61 -8.97
CA SER A 289 -30.97 -4.45 -10.13
C SER A 289 -31.58 -3.07 -10.31
N SER A 290 -31.66 -2.28 -9.22
CA SER A 290 -32.16 -0.90 -9.26
C SER A 290 -31.08 0.15 -9.53
N VAL A 291 -29.81 -0.25 -9.53
CA VAL A 291 -28.66 0.65 -9.69
C VAL A 291 -28.32 0.77 -11.18
N ASN A 292 -28.61 1.94 -11.77
CA ASN A 292 -28.40 2.17 -13.20
C ASN A 292 -27.04 2.82 -13.55
N THR A 293 -26.20 3.07 -12.55
CA THR A 293 -24.87 3.67 -12.73
C THR A 293 -23.99 2.75 -13.60
N PRO A 294 -23.45 3.22 -14.75
CA PRO A 294 -22.75 2.35 -15.71
C PRO A 294 -21.63 1.49 -15.12
N VAL A 295 -20.83 2.03 -14.20
CA VAL A 295 -19.70 1.32 -13.56
C VAL A 295 -20.18 0.21 -12.62
N LEU A 296 -21.36 0.37 -12.02
CA LEU A 296 -21.93 -0.56 -11.03
C LEU A 296 -22.91 -1.56 -11.64
N LYS A 297 -23.39 -1.29 -12.86
CA LYS A 297 -24.49 -2.04 -13.48
C LYS A 297 -24.20 -3.53 -13.66
N GLU A 298 -22.93 -3.87 -13.88
CA GLU A 298 -22.48 -5.25 -14.06
C GLU A 298 -21.85 -5.84 -12.80
N PHE A 299 -21.80 -5.09 -11.69
CA PHE A 299 -21.27 -5.58 -10.42
C PHE A 299 -22.29 -6.50 -9.75
N ILE A 300 -21.83 -7.67 -9.33
CA ILE A 300 -22.60 -8.69 -8.62
C ILE A 300 -21.90 -8.96 -7.28
N PRO A 301 -22.38 -8.36 -6.18
CA PRO A 301 -21.78 -8.50 -4.86
C PRO A 301 -21.99 -9.89 -4.27
N MET A 302 -21.16 -10.29 -3.30
CA MET A 302 -21.30 -11.58 -2.61
C MET A 302 -22.69 -11.71 -1.96
N GLY A 303 -23.24 -10.61 -1.42
CA GLY A 303 -24.56 -10.53 -0.82
C GLY A 303 -25.69 -10.96 -1.75
N SER A 304 -25.57 -10.71 -3.06
CA SER A 304 -26.56 -11.17 -4.05
C SER A 304 -26.63 -12.68 -4.18
N TYR A 305 -25.48 -13.35 -4.16
CA TYR A 305 -25.43 -14.82 -4.17
C TYR A 305 -25.99 -15.40 -2.86
N ILE A 306 -25.64 -14.80 -1.71
CA ILE A 306 -26.14 -15.23 -0.40
C ILE A 306 -27.66 -15.05 -0.30
N LYS A 307 -28.18 -13.87 -0.66
CA LYS A 307 -29.62 -13.58 -0.62
C LYS A 307 -30.40 -14.47 -1.59
N SER A 308 -29.84 -14.78 -2.76
CA SER A 308 -30.47 -15.69 -3.73
C SER A 308 -30.62 -17.11 -3.18
N GLU A 309 -29.61 -17.63 -2.48
CA GLU A 309 -29.64 -19.00 -1.94
C GLU A 309 -30.47 -19.10 -0.65
N LEU A 310 -30.27 -18.16 0.29
CA LEU A 310 -30.85 -18.23 1.64
C LEU A 310 -32.14 -17.44 1.82
N LYS A 311 -32.47 -16.53 0.89
CA LYS A 311 -33.69 -15.70 0.91
C LYS A 311 -33.85 -14.96 2.24
N ASP A 312 -34.91 -15.25 2.99
CA ASP A 312 -35.26 -14.59 4.25
C ASP A 312 -34.36 -15.04 5.42
N GLU A 313 -33.57 -16.10 5.25
CA GLU A 313 -32.58 -16.54 6.24
C GLU A 313 -31.28 -15.71 6.19
N ALA A 314 -31.13 -14.84 5.18
CA ALA A 314 -30.04 -13.88 5.07
C ALA A 314 -30.51 -12.43 5.29
N TYR A 315 -29.77 -11.69 6.11
CA TYR A 315 -30.04 -10.29 6.41
C TYR A 315 -28.80 -9.41 6.22
N SER A 316 -28.93 -8.32 5.47
CA SER A 316 -27.86 -7.34 5.24
C SER A 316 -28.11 -6.06 6.03
N LEU A 317 -27.25 -5.79 7.02
CA LEU A 317 -27.29 -4.59 7.85
C LEU A 317 -26.13 -3.65 7.46
N ALA A 318 -26.44 -2.56 6.77
CA ALA A 318 -25.45 -1.57 6.36
C ALA A 318 -25.25 -0.52 7.44
N THR A 319 -24.04 -0.44 8.00
CA THR A 319 -23.67 0.69 8.87
C THR A 319 -23.20 1.84 8.00
N VAL A 320 -23.81 3.01 8.17
CA VAL A 320 -23.60 4.18 7.30
C VAL A 320 -23.31 5.45 8.11
N THR A 321 -22.54 6.35 7.51
CA THR A 321 -22.25 7.67 8.04
C THR A 321 -22.57 8.75 6.99
N ALA A 322 -22.98 9.92 7.44
CA ALA A 322 -23.28 11.07 6.57
C ALA A 322 -22.16 12.13 6.64
N SER A 323 -20.91 11.69 6.59
CA SER A 323 -19.73 12.58 6.65
C SER A 323 -19.66 13.49 5.42
N ASP A 324 -19.41 14.78 5.59
CA ASP A 324 -19.12 15.70 4.48
C ASP A 324 -17.62 15.78 4.17
N SER A 325 -16.83 14.85 4.71
CA SER A 325 -15.41 14.72 4.40
C SER A 325 -14.91 13.28 4.47
N ILE A 326 -13.78 13.02 3.81
CA ILE A 326 -13.06 11.75 3.84
C ILE A 326 -11.58 11.97 4.10
N PHE A 327 -10.95 11.07 4.87
CA PHE A 327 -9.52 11.10 5.14
C PHE A 327 -8.76 10.21 4.15
N LEU A 328 -7.90 10.78 3.31
CA LEU A 328 -7.08 10.09 2.32
C LEU A 328 -5.69 10.72 2.25
N GLN A 329 -4.65 9.92 2.03
CA GLN A 329 -3.27 10.43 1.85
C GLN A 329 -2.83 11.41 2.95
N ASN A 330 -3.15 11.09 4.20
CA ASN A 330 -2.89 11.93 5.38
C ASN A 330 -3.54 13.33 5.35
N LYS A 331 -4.62 13.51 4.58
CA LYS A 331 -5.34 14.79 4.46
C LYS A 331 -6.86 14.56 4.44
N TRP A 332 -7.59 15.54 4.95
CA TRP A 332 -9.04 15.60 4.83
C TRP A 332 -9.44 16.22 3.50
N HIS A 333 -10.36 15.56 2.80
CA HIS A 333 -10.96 16.02 1.55
C HIS A 333 -12.46 16.20 1.74
N GLN A 334 -13.00 17.31 1.21
CA GLN A 334 -14.44 17.58 1.28
C GLN A 334 -15.21 16.64 0.35
N THR A 335 -16.33 16.11 0.84
CA THR A 335 -17.28 15.27 0.11
C THR A 335 -18.68 15.87 0.24
N PRO A 336 -19.02 16.91 -0.54
CA PRO A 336 -20.28 17.63 -0.39
C PRO A 336 -21.50 16.71 -0.50
N ILE A 337 -22.46 16.90 0.41
CA ILE A 337 -23.70 16.12 0.45
C ILE A 337 -24.75 16.77 -0.45
N ASN A 338 -25.32 15.99 -1.38
CA ASN A 338 -26.39 16.47 -2.24
C ASN A 338 -27.70 16.62 -1.45
N THR A 339 -28.41 17.74 -1.57
CA THR A 339 -29.63 18.05 -0.80
C THR A 339 -30.81 17.12 -1.07
N THR A 340 -30.79 16.33 -2.13
CA THR A 340 -31.82 15.32 -2.43
C THR A 340 -31.39 13.90 -2.09
N SER A 341 -30.24 13.73 -1.42
CA SER A 341 -29.68 12.41 -1.14
C SER A 341 -30.17 11.79 0.18
N PHE A 342 -30.03 10.47 0.27
CA PHE A 342 -30.22 9.71 1.49
C PHE A 342 -29.34 10.25 2.63
N GLU A 343 -28.10 10.62 2.35
CA GLU A 343 -27.18 11.17 3.35
C GLU A 343 -27.61 12.54 3.85
N HIS A 344 -28.28 13.35 3.01
CA HIS A 344 -28.88 14.60 3.45
C HIS A 344 -30.02 14.36 4.43
N TYR A 345 -30.89 13.39 4.14
CA TYR A 345 -31.94 12.96 5.08
C TYR A 345 -31.31 12.51 6.42
N LEU A 346 -30.32 11.62 6.39
CA LEU A 346 -29.65 11.12 7.60
C LEU A 346 -29.04 12.27 8.43
N LYS A 347 -28.32 13.19 7.78
CA LYS A 347 -27.68 14.33 8.46
C LYS A 347 -28.67 15.31 9.08
N ASN A 348 -29.84 15.50 8.47
CA ASN A 348 -30.87 16.43 8.95
C ASN A 348 -31.81 15.84 10.00
N SER A 349 -31.71 14.55 10.31
CA SER A 349 -32.58 13.89 11.29
C SER A 349 -32.44 14.39 12.73
N ASN A 350 -31.35 15.11 13.05
CA ASN A 350 -31.00 15.60 14.39
C ASN A 350 -30.93 14.51 15.49
N ALA A 351 -30.88 13.24 15.11
CA ALA A 351 -30.72 12.12 16.04
C ALA A 351 -29.23 11.75 16.21
N PRO A 352 -28.82 11.24 17.39
CA PRO A 352 -27.46 10.73 17.58
C PRO A 352 -27.16 9.55 16.67
N HIS A 353 -28.02 8.53 16.68
CA HIS A 353 -27.95 7.39 15.79
C HIS A 353 -29.36 6.99 15.39
N LEU A 354 -29.50 6.32 14.25
CA LEU A 354 -30.79 5.83 13.76
C LEU A 354 -30.67 4.41 13.26
N PHE A 355 -31.72 3.62 13.47
CA PHE A 355 -31.97 2.43 12.68
C PHE A 355 -33.16 2.65 11.74
N ILE A 356 -33.01 2.22 10.49
CA ILE A 356 -34.04 2.26 9.45
C ILE A 356 -34.18 0.85 8.89
N SER A 357 -35.32 0.19 9.13
CA SER A 357 -35.65 -1.07 8.45
C SER A 357 -36.01 -0.78 6.99
N SER A 358 -35.51 -1.59 6.06
CA SER A 358 -35.89 -1.51 4.65
C SER A 358 -37.28 -2.07 4.36
N ASN A 359 -37.85 -2.85 5.29
CA ASN A 359 -39.17 -3.46 5.14
C ASN A 359 -40.31 -2.46 5.36
N GLN A 360 -40.32 -1.39 4.55
CA GLN A 360 -41.35 -0.37 4.58
C GLN A 360 -41.56 0.29 3.20
N PRO A 361 -42.77 0.80 2.90
CA PRO A 361 -43.08 1.37 1.59
C PRO A 361 -42.17 2.54 1.18
N GLU A 362 -41.70 3.33 2.16
CA GLU A 362 -40.89 4.51 1.89
C GLU A 362 -39.53 4.17 1.28
N MET A 363 -38.94 3.04 1.69
CA MET A 363 -37.64 2.56 1.22
C MET A 363 -37.69 2.02 -0.21
N LYS A 364 -38.89 1.82 -0.78
CA LYS A 364 -39.13 1.44 -2.19
C LYS A 364 -38.99 2.60 -3.17
N LYS A 365 -38.87 3.84 -2.67
CA LYS A 365 -38.60 5.01 -3.49
C LYS A 365 -37.13 4.99 -3.90
N THR A 366 -36.85 5.22 -5.18
CA THR A 366 -35.47 5.45 -5.63
C THR A 366 -34.90 6.67 -4.94
N GLN A 367 -33.72 6.53 -4.33
CA GLN A 367 -33.00 7.60 -3.65
C GLN A 367 -31.61 7.77 -4.25
N LEU A 368 -31.22 9.04 -4.38
CA LEU A 368 -29.82 9.38 -4.63
C LEU A 368 -29.02 9.08 -3.36
N ASN A 369 -27.92 8.35 -3.47
CA ASN A 369 -27.10 7.93 -2.33
C ASN A 369 -25.64 7.77 -2.73
N ARG A 370 -24.74 7.58 -1.77
CA ARG A 370 -23.32 7.32 -2.01
C ARG A 370 -22.83 6.07 -1.25
N LEU A 371 -23.64 5.02 -1.25
CA LEU A 371 -23.28 3.73 -0.62
C LEU A 371 -22.08 3.04 -1.31
N PHE A 372 -21.80 3.39 -2.57
CA PHE A 372 -20.78 2.74 -3.39
C PHE A 372 -19.57 3.65 -3.71
N SER A 373 -19.54 4.87 -3.20
CA SER A 373 -18.47 5.84 -3.47
C SER A 373 -18.42 6.91 -2.38
N PRO A 374 -17.26 7.48 -2.04
CA PRO A 374 -17.22 8.57 -1.07
C PRO A 374 -17.75 9.90 -1.62
N ILE A 375 -17.76 10.05 -2.95
CA ILE A 375 -17.98 11.34 -3.63
C ILE A 375 -19.00 11.28 -4.77
N THR A 376 -19.22 10.11 -5.35
CA THR A 376 -20.11 9.95 -6.51
C THR A 376 -21.44 9.37 -6.05
N PHE A 377 -22.52 10.07 -6.39
CA PHE A 377 -23.86 9.60 -6.07
C PHE A 377 -24.36 8.61 -7.14
N ALA A 378 -25.09 7.60 -6.69
CA ALA A 378 -25.84 6.65 -7.49
C ALA A 378 -27.32 6.69 -7.07
N GLU A 379 -28.21 6.45 -8.03
CA GLU A 379 -29.62 6.23 -7.71
C GLU A 379 -29.85 4.74 -7.45
N ALA A 380 -30.54 4.42 -6.37
CA ALA A 380 -30.90 3.05 -6.02
C ALA A 380 -32.20 2.99 -5.24
N ARG A 381 -32.89 1.86 -5.31
CA ARG A 381 -33.91 1.48 -4.33
C ARG A 381 -33.23 0.88 -3.11
N LEU A 382 -33.17 1.64 -2.02
CA LEU A 382 -32.46 1.24 -0.80
C LEU A 382 -32.99 -0.07 -0.21
N ASP A 383 -34.29 -0.35 -0.38
CA ASP A 383 -34.87 -1.60 0.08
C ASP A 383 -34.38 -2.87 -0.65
N LEU A 384 -33.85 -2.72 -1.86
CA LEU A 384 -33.23 -3.82 -2.61
C LEU A 384 -31.76 -3.99 -2.23
N VAL A 385 -31.06 -2.91 -1.87
CA VAL A 385 -29.62 -2.96 -1.61
C VAL A 385 -29.33 -3.59 -0.25
N HIS A 386 -30.00 -3.17 0.82
CA HIS A 386 -29.80 -3.73 2.17
C HIS A 386 -31.13 -3.89 2.91
N ASP A 387 -31.20 -4.85 3.84
CA ASP A 387 -32.42 -5.11 4.63
C ASP A 387 -32.59 -4.09 5.78
N GLY A 388 -31.52 -3.45 6.23
CA GLY A 388 -31.60 -2.31 7.15
C GLY A 388 -30.35 -1.44 7.16
N TYR A 389 -30.52 -0.22 7.68
CA TYR A 389 -29.47 0.79 7.77
C TYR A 389 -29.29 1.26 9.21
N LEU A 390 -28.06 1.15 9.72
CA LEU A 390 -27.66 1.68 11.02
C LEU A 390 -26.81 2.93 10.79
N TYR A 391 -27.38 4.10 11.03
CA TYR A 391 -26.74 5.39 10.83
C TYR A 391 -26.07 5.88 12.11
N LEU A 392 -24.80 6.28 11.98
CA LEU A 392 -24.06 7.01 13.01
C LEU A 392 -23.86 8.47 12.58
N ASN A 393 -24.24 9.42 13.45
CA ASN A 393 -24.19 10.86 13.09
C ASN A 393 -22.79 11.46 13.00
N GLU A 394 -21.80 10.80 13.57
CA GLU A 394 -20.41 11.20 13.59
C GLU A 394 -19.57 10.08 12.96
N SER A 395 -18.51 10.42 12.25
CA SER A 395 -17.46 9.48 11.84
C SER A 395 -16.19 9.84 12.60
N LYS A 396 -15.64 8.87 13.33
CA LYS A 396 -14.37 8.99 14.07
C LYS A 396 -13.36 8.06 13.43
N LEU A 397 -12.19 8.59 13.08
CA LEU A 397 -11.15 7.78 12.45
C LEU A 397 -10.64 6.66 13.35
N THR A 398 -10.32 5.51 12.76
CA THR A 398 -9.56 4.45 13.41
C THR A 398 -8.20 4.96 13.87
N THR A 399 -7.71 4.42 14.98
CA THR A 399 -6.37 4.72 15.50
C THR A 399 -5.52 3.45 15.53
N PRO A 400 -4.23 3.50 15.12
CA PRO A 400 -3.37 2.32 15.16
C PRO A 400 -3.03 1.93 16.60
N ILE A 401 -2.83 0.63 16.83
CA ILE A 401 -2.27 0.13 18.10
C ILE A 401 -0.83 0.62 18.19
N LEU A 402 -0.55 1.46 19.19
CA LEU A 402 0.80 1.91 19.52
C LEU A 402 1.44 0.88 20.44
N ASN A 403 1.73 -0.33 19.97
CA ASN A 403 2.52 -1.36 20.68
C ASN A 403 2.65 -2.62 19.82
N ASP A 404 3.72 -2.71 19.04
CA ASP A 404 4.41 -3.97 18.77
C ASP A 404 5.89 -3.67 19.04
N GLY A 405 6.49 -4.38 19.99
CA GLY A 405 7.86 -4.17 20.50
C GLY A 405 8.98 -4.46 19.49
N ASN A 406 8.77 -4.18 18.20
CA ASN A 406 9.78 -4.16 17.16
C ASN A 406 9.85 -2.81 16.41
N ASP A 407 9.02 -1.82 16.77
CA ASP A 407 9.03 -0.46 16.17
C ASP A 407 9.49 0.64 17.14
N GLU A 408 10.23 0.29 18.21
CA GLU A 408 10.92 1.29 19.04
C GLU A 408 12.18 1.82 18.35
N GLN A 409 12.00 2.60 17.28
CA GLN A 409 12.92 3.70 16.95
C GLN A 409 12.34 4.67 15.91
N LYS A 410 11.11 5.18 16.09
CA LYS A 410 10.64 6.28 15.22
C LYS A 410 9.51 7.15 15.76
N THR A 411 9.52 7.51 17.04
CA THR A 411 8.71 8.66 17.51
C THR A 411 9.35 9.33 18.71
N LYS A 412 10.26 10.27 18.45
CA LYS A 412 10.43 11.44 19.32
C LYS A 412 10.31 12.69 18.47
N ASN A 413 9.44 13.59 18.93
CA ASN A 413 9.14 14.94 18.46
C ASN A 413 8.04 15.06 17.39
N GLN A 414 6.79 14.87 17.80
CA GLN A 414 5.73 15.79 17.40
C GLN A 414 4.89 16.15 18.62
N ASN A 415 5.13 17.35 19.13
CA ASN A 415 4.26 17.97 20.13
C ASN A 415 2.89 18.19 19.50
N VAL A 416 1.88 17.65 20.18
CA VAL A 416 0.46 17.89 19.97
C VAL A 416 0.19 19.39 20.07
N ILE A 417 -0.30 20.00 18.99
CA ILE A 417 -0.98 21.30 19.04
C ILE A 417 -2.44 21.06 18.67
N SER A 418 -3.30 21.23 19.67
CA SER A 418 -4.75 21.24 19.59
C SER A 418 -5.24 22.34 18.64
N PRO A 419 -6.33 22.14 17.86
CA PRO A 419 -6.88 23.22 17.08
C PRO A 419 -7.72 24.12 18.00
N GLU A 420 -7.14 25.24 18.42
CA GLU A 420 -7.90 26.34 19.01
C GLU A 420 -8.79 27.01 17.96
N LYS A 421 -10.05 27.18 18.33
CA LYS A 421 -10.99 28.16 17.78
C LYS A 421 -10.30 29.53 17.62
N ASN A 422 -9.95 29.94 16.39
CA ASN A 422 -9.90 31.35 15.97
C ASN A 422 -9.43 31.49 14.51
N ILE A 423 -10.24 31.07 13.54
CA ILE A 423 -10.24 31.67 12.18
C ILE A 423 -11.70 31.82 11.74
N LEU A 424 -12.45 32.60 12.51
CA LEU A 424 -13.75 33.14 12.17
C LEU A 424 -13.67 34.61 12.56
N ASN A 425 -13.00 35.41 11.71
CA ASN A 425 -13.08 36.88 11.62
C ASN A 425 -11.92 37.41 10.77
N GLN A 426 -11.96 37.20 9.44
CA GLN A 426 -11.31 38.11 8.47
C GLN A 426 -11.56 37.74 7.00
N ILE A 427 -12.80 37.44 6.61
CA ILE A 427 -13.20 37.58 5.20
C ILE A 427 -14.63 38.13 5.18
N ASN A 428 -14.74 39.45 5.27
CA ASN A 428 -15.94 40.17 4.89
C ASN A 428 -15.55 41.23 3.86
N LYS A 429 -16.37 41.32 2.81
CA LYS A 429 -16.33 42.21 1.63
C LYS A 429 -15.51 41.74 0.42
N ILE A 430 -16.14 40.90 -0.39
CA ILE A 430 -16.13 41.11 -1.84
C ILE A 430 -17.58 40.94 -2.31
N GLU A 431 -18.22 42.06 -2.68
CA GLU A 431 -19.48 42.08 -3.43
C GLU A 431 -19.23 41.50 -4.82
N PHE A 432 -20.03 40.53 -5.24
CA PHE A 432 -20.06 40.08 -6.64
C PHE A 432 -21.36 40.56 -7.29
N ASP A 433 -21.15 41.43 -8.26
CA ASP A 433 -22.13 42.03 -9.16
C ASP A 433 -22.79 40.96 -10.03
N THR A 434 -24.11 41.06 -10.15
CA THR A 434 -25.00 40.11 -10.80
C THR A 434 -25.35 40.57 -12.21
N THR A 435 -24.53 40.28 -13.21
CA THR A 435 -25.00 40.17 -14.61
C THR A 435 -24.03 39.37 -15.49
N ALA A 436 -24.44 38.17 -15.93
CA ALA A 436 -24.26 37.67 -17.31
C ALA A 436 -24.65 36.19 -17.39
N ASN A 437 -25.60 35.94 -18.26
CA ASN A 437 -26.16 34.66 -18.62
C ASN A 437 -25.37 34.10 -19.81
N THR A 438 -24.60 33.02 -19.63
CA THR A 438 -24.17 32.14 -20.75
C THR A 438 -23.89 30.73 -20.24
N ASN A 439 -24.68 29.79 -20.76
CA ASN A 439 -24.51 28.34 -20.66
C ASN A 439 -23.06 27.92 -20.92
N THR A 440 -22.34 27.60 -19.85
CA THR A 440 -21.15 26.76 -19.92
C THR A 440 -21.15 25.96 -18.62
N ILE A 441 -21.59 24.71 -18.70
CA ILE A 441 -21.35 23.73 -17.64
C ILE A 441 -19.84 23.54 -17.61
N ALA A 442 -19.17 24.34 -16.78
CA ALA A 442 -17.80 24.06 -16.40
C ALA A 442 -17.85 22.75 -15.62
N LEU A 443 -17.49 21.65 -16.29
CA LEU A 443 -17.17 20.40 -15.64
C LEU A 443 -16.05 20.73 -14.65
N LYS A 444 -16.42 20.83 -13.36
CA LYS A 444 -15.47 20.76 -12.26
C LYS A 444 -14.58 19.56 -12.55
N GLU A 445 -13.27 19.79 -12.49
CA GLU A 445 -12.23 18.77 -12.57
C GLU A 445 -12.70 17.47 -11.92
N ILE A 446 -12.97 16.46 -12.75
CA ILE A 446 -13.15 15.10 -12.28
C ILE A 446 -11.74 14.67 -11.89
N ILE A 447 -11.41 14.80 -10.60
CA ILE A 447 -10.19 14.22 -10.07
C ILE A 447 -10.38 12.71 -10.16
N VAL A 448 -9.82 12.11 -11.22
CA VAL A 448 -9.74 10.66 -11.38
C VAL A 448 -8.71 10.15 -10.37
N TYR A 449 -9.19 9.64 -9.24
CA TYR A 449 -8.34 9.06 -8.19
C TYR A 449 -7.90 7.64 -8.60
N SER A 450 -6.97 7.53 -9.55
CA SER A 450 -6.34 6.24 -9.83
C SER A 450 -5.35 5.89 -8.72
N LYS A 451 -5.69 4.89 -7.90
CA LYS A 451 -4.82 4.36 -6.84
C LYS A 451 -3.76 3.43 -7.46
N ARG A 452 -2.79 3.98 -8.22
CA ARG A 452 -1.61 3.19 -8.62
C ARG A 452 -0.82 2.86 -7.37
N THR A 453 -0.51 1.58 -7.18
CA THR A 453 0.29 1.15 -6.03
C THR A 453 1.73 1.66 -6.16
N PRO A 454 2.47 1.84 -5.06
CA PRO A 454 3.89 2.22 -5.11
C PRO A 454 4.68 1.27 -6.02
N TRP A 455 4.41 -0.03 -5.92
CA TRP A 455 4.99 -1.07 -6.77
C TRP A 455 4.76 -0.79 -8.27
N GLN A 456 3.53 -0.45 -8.68
CA GLN A 456 3.21 -0.16 -10.09
C GLN A 456 3.92 1.09 -10.61
N ILE A 457 4.10 2.10 -9.75
CA ILE A 457 4.83 3.32 -10.10
C ILE A 457 6.30 2.97 -10.36
N VAL A 458 6.92 2.19 -9.47
CA VAL A 458 8.31 1.74 -9.61
C VAL A 458 8.46 0.82 -10.83
N LYS A 459 7.57 -0.16 -11.03
CA LYS A 459 7.57 -1.02 -12.22
C LYS A 459 7.49 -0.20 -13.50
N LYS A 460 6.61 0.81 -13.54
CA LYS A 460 6.53 1.70 -14.71
C LYS A 460 7.79 2.55 -14.89
N ALA A 461 8.48 2.94 -13.82
CA ALA A 461 9.79 3.58 -13.94
C ALA A 461 10.83 2.61 -14.52
N ILE A 462 10.83 1.34 -14.07
CA ILE A 462 11.69 0.26 -14.59
C ILE A 462 11.44 0.04 -16.10
N ASP A 463 10.17 -0.07 -16.50
CA ASP A 463 9.79 -0.26 -17.91
C ASP A 463 10.18 0.93 -18.80
N ASN A 464 10.28 2.14 -18.23
CA ASN A 464 10.69 3.35 -18.94
C ASN A 464 12.20 3.65 -18.83
N LEU A 465 13.01 2.82 -18.16
CA LEU A 465 14.44 3.12 -17.99
C LEU A 465 15.13 3.33 -19.35
N GLY A 466 14.93 2.42 -20.31
CA GLY A 466 15.54 2.52 -21.64
C GLY A 466 15.08 3.72 -22.47
N LYS A 467 13.95 4.33 -22.11
CA LYS A 467 13.43 5.56 -22.72
C LYS A 467 13.98 6.81 -22.06
N ASN A 468 14.14 6.78 -20.73
CA ASN A 468 14.46 7.95 -19.93
C ASN A 468 15.97 8.14 -19.69
N TYR A 469 16.78 7.09 -19.83
CA TYR A 469 18.23 7.14 -19.57
C TYR A 469 19.06 6.70 -20.77
N PRO A 470 20.31 7.20 -20.91
CA PRO A 470 21.16 6.90 -22.06
C PRO A 470 21.43 5.39 -22.22
N ASN A 471 20.96 4.84 -23.33
CA ASN A 471 21.29 3.48 -23.79
C ASN A 471 22.43 3.48 -24.83
N VAL A 472 23.03 4.64 -25.06
CA VAL A 472 24.17 4.89 -25.97
C VAL A 472 25.42 5.32 -25.19
N PRO A 473 26.61 5.29 -25.81
CA PRO A 473 27.81 5.83 -25.20
C PRO A 473 27.65 7.30 -24.80
N LEU A 474 28.20 7.66 -23.65
CA LEU A 474 28.14 9.01 -23.11
C LEU A 474 29.49 9.44 -22.54
N TYR A 475 29.76 10.72 -22.68
CA TYR A 475 30.87 11.42 -22.07
C TYR A 475 30.34 12.48 -21.10
N SER A 476 31.04 12.72 -20.00
CA SER A 476 30.75 13.78 -19.04
C SER A 476 32.03 14.25 -18.36
N LYS A 477 32.06 15.51 -17.90
CA LYS A 477 33.07 15.97 -16.94
C LYS A 477 32.56 15.78 -15.53
N MET A 478 33.49 15.51 -14.61
CA MET A 478 33.21 15.24 -13.20
C MET A 478 34.11 16.11 -12.33
N PHE A 479 33.53 16.67 -11.28
CA PHE A 479 34.24 17.23 -10.13
C PHE A 479 33.87 16.44 -8.89
N THR A 480 34.83 16.20 -7.99
CA THR A 480 34.58 15.60 -6.68
C THR A 480 35.37 16.36 -5.62
N ASN A 481 34.70 16.80 -4.56
CA ASN A 481 35.34 17.13 -3.30
C ASN A 481 35.28 15.91 -2.37
N LEU A 482 36.43 15.52 -1.84
CA LEU A 482 36.57 14.38 -0.97
C LEU A 482 37.15 14.82 0.38
N THR A 483 36.41 14.53 1.45
CA THR A 483 36.85 14.79 2.82
C THR A 483 36.87 13.51 3.64
N THR A 484 37.83 13.41 4.55
CA THR A 484 37.83 12.35 5.57
C THR A 484 38.21 12.94 6.91
N ASP A 485 37.39 12.65 7.91
CA ASP A 485 37.55 13.06 9.29
C ASP A 485 37.81 11.83 10.17
N ILE A 486 38.70 11.97 11.13
CA ILE A 486 38.91 11.00 12.22
C ILE A 486 38.77 11.76 13.54
N GLN A 487 37.90 11.29 14.44
CA GLN A 487 37.55 12.02 15.67
C GLN A 487 37.19 13.49 15.41
N ASP A 488 36.36 13.75 14.40
CA ASP A 488 35.91 15.08 13.99
C ASP A 488 37.04 16.04 13.56
N LYS A 489 38.22 15.50 13.23
CA LYS A 489 39.34 16.25 12.65
C LYS A 489 39.57 15.80 11.21
N THR A 490 39.49 16.75 10.30
CA THR A 490 39.80 16.50 8.89
C THR A 490 41.25 16.10 8.72
N CYS A 491 41.47 14.91 8.16
CA CYS A 491 42.78 14.36 7.85
C CYS A 491 43.09 14.39 6.34
N LEU A 492 42.05 14.51 5.51
CA LEU A 492 42.13 14.67 4.06
C LEU A 492 41.02 15.61 3.56
N ASN A 493 41.39 16.56 2.70
CA ASN A 493 40.47 17.35 1.88
C ASN A 493 41.09 17.49 0.48
N LEU A 494 40.41 16.96 -0.52
CA LEU A 494 40.94 16.78 -1.87
C LEU A 494 39.88 17.13 -2.92
N ASP A 495 40.22 18.02 -3.84
CA ASP A 495 39.44 18.27 -5.04
C ASP A 495 39.99 17.49 -6.22
N ILE A 496 39.12 16.86 -6.99
CA ILE A 496 39.47 16.06 -8.16
C ILE A 496 38.59 16.49 -9.33
N THR A 497 39.19 16.68 -10.50
CA THR A 497 38.45 16.70 -11.77
C THR A 497 38.82 15.49 -12.62
N ALA A 498 37.82 14.94 -13.30
CA ALA A 498 38.03 13.85 -14.22
C ALA A 498 37.08 13.95 -15.43
N ASN A 499 37.52 13.40 -16.54
CA ASN A 499 36.62 13.06 -17.64
C ASN A 499 36.08 11.65 -17.41
N GLN A 500 34.81 11.43 -17.73
CA GLN A 500 34.14 10.14 -17.59
C GLN A 500 33.56 9.71 -18.92
N TYR A 501 33.68 8.42 -19.22
CA TYR A 501 33.04 7.76 -20.34
C TYR A 501 32.33 6.49 -19.87
N GLU A 502 31.08 6.34 -20.30
CA GLU A 502 30.28 5.14 -20.09
C GLU A 502 29.72 4.65 -21.44
N LYS A 503 29.65 3.33 -21.63
CA LYS A 503 29.05 2.76 -22.85
C LYS A 503 27.53 2.93 -22.90
N SER A 504 26.88 2.94 -21.74
CA SER A 504 25.49 3.29 -21.49
C SER A 504 25.18 3.11 -20.01
N TYR A 505 24.00 3.54 -19.56
CA TYR A 505 23.53 3.29 -18.19
C TYR A 505 23.15 1.83 -17.95
N PHE A 506 23.05 1.00 -18.99
CA PHE A 506 22.59 -0.40 -18.91
C PHE A 506 23.70 -1.42 -19.19
N ASN A 507 24.90 -0.97 -19.52
CA ASN A 507 26.04 -1.85 -19.76
C ASN A 507 26.76 -2.17 -18.44
N TYR A 508 27.08 -3.45 -18.22
CA TYR A 508 27.81 -3.93 -17.03
C TYR A 508 29.30 -3.58 -17.00
N GLU A 509 29.85 -3.06 -18.11
CA GLU A 509 31.21 -2.53 -18.11
C GLU A 509 31.33 -1.29 -17.22
N ARG A 510 32.44 -1.22 -16.46
CA ARG A 510 32.68 -0.14 -15.49
C ARG A 510 32.79 1.21 -16.20
N SER A 511 32.30 2.25 -15.52
CA SER A 511 32.56 3.64 -15.89
C SER A 511 34.08 3.88 -15.94
N THR A 512 34.55 4.41 -17.05
CA THR A 512 35.97 4.72 -17.26
C THR A 512 36.20 6.19 -16.95
N LYS A 513 37.30 6.48 -16.24
CA LYS A 513 37.62 7.84 -15.82
C LYS A 513 39.07 8.16 -16.14
N GLN A 514 39.29 9.38 -16.61
CA GLN A 514 40.61 9.96 -16.79
C GLN A 514 40.77 11.15 -15.86
N LEU A 515 41.66 11.05 -14.88
CA LEU A 515 42.00 12.17 -14.01
C LEU A 515 42.56 13.34 -14.83
N LYS A 516 42.13 14.57 -14.50
CA LYS A 516 42.56 15.79 -15.16
C LYS A 516 43.37 16.67 -14.22
N GLU A 517 42.78 17.08 -13.10
CA GLU A 517 43.41 17.97 -12.13
C GLU A 517 43.11 17.50 -10.70
N ILE A 518 44.07 17.69 -9.79
CA ILE A 518 43.93 17.34 -8.37
C ILE A 518 44.43 18.52 -7.54
N ARG A 519 43.67 18.96 -6.54
CA ARG A 519 44.09 19.97 -5.57
C ARG A 519 43.98 19.43 -4.14
N TRP A 520 45.13 19.31 -3.49
CA TRP A 520 45.24 18.86 -2.10
C TRP A 520 45.03 20.06 -1.15
N ASN A 521 43.80 20.27 -0.70
CA ASN A 521 43.48 21.32 0.26
C ASN A 521 44.02 20.99 1.66
N LEU A 522 43.98 19.70 2.03
CA LEU A 522 44.57 19.16 3.25
C LEU A 522 45.04 17.73 3.04
N LYS A 523 46.26 17.41 3.46
CA LYS A 523 46.86 16.07 3.36
C LYS A 523 47.71 15.79 4.60
N LYS A 524 47.17 15.04 5.57
CA LYS A 524 47.85 14.72 6.83
C LYS A 524 48.07 13.23 7.03
N GLU A 525 47.05 12.52 7.52
CA GLU A 525 47.15 11.12 7.97
C GLU A 525 46.67 10.10 6.92
N TYR A 526 46.06 10.61 5.84
CA TYR A 526 45.56 9.80 4.73
C TYR A 526 46.10 10.35 3.40
N GLU A 527 46.82 9.50 2.66
CA GLU A 527 47.34 9.78 1.33
C GLU A 527 46.88 8.70 0.34
N PRO A 528 45.70 8.88 -0.28
CA PRO A 528 45.28 8.01 -1.37
C PRO A 528 46.21 8.17 -2.57
N LYS A 529 46.51 7.06 -3.26
CA LYS A 529 47.39 7.03 -4.44
C LYS A 529 46.61 6.84 -5.73
N ASN A 530 45.42 6.27 -5.65
CA ASN A 530 44.62 5.91 -6.81
C ASN A 530 43.14 6.23 -6.60
N LEU A 531 42.47 6.76 -7.64
CA LEU A 531 41.03 7.04 -7.62
C LEU A 531 40.19 5.80 -7.28
N ARG A 532 40.65 4.61 -7.68
CA ARG A 532 39.96 3.33 -7.48
C ARG A 532 39.90 2.89 -6.01
N GLU A 533 40.68 3.50 -5.12
CA GLU A 533 40.52 3.32 -3.67
C GLU A 533 39.13 3.77 -3.21
N PHE A 534 38.50 4.68 -3.94
CA PHE A 534 37.14 5.14 -3.73
C PHE A 534 36.18 4.40 -4.66
N TYR A 535 35.93 3.12 -4.38
CA TYR A 535 35.08 2.25 -5.22
C TYR A 535 33.72 2.88 -5.55
N SER A 536 33.12 3.61 -4.60
CA SER A 536 31.84 4.28 -4.81
C SER A 536 31.88 5.28 -5.98
N LEU A 537 33.01 5.94 -6.29
CA LEU A 537 33.14 6.80 -7.48
C LEU A 537 33.13 6.02 -8.80
N ILE A 538 33.53 4.73 -8.77
CA ILE A 538 33.58 3.87 -9.95
C ILE A 538 32.21 3.21 -10.21
N ALA A 539 31.41 3.00 -9.16
CA ALA A 539 30.13 2.29 -9.20
C ALA A 539 28.94 3.14 -8.69
N ASN A 540 28.91 4.44 -9.01
CA ASN A 540 27.97 5.43 -8.48
C ASN A 540 26.64 5.59 -9.22
N ASN A 541 26.28 4.70 -10.16
CA ASN A 541 25.05 4.87 -10.94
C ASN A 541 23.91 4.00 -10.38
N PRO A 542 22.95 4.56 -9.61
CA PRO A 542 21.86 3.78 -9.02
C PRO A 542 20.90 3.22 -10.08
N ILE A 543 20.77 3.88 -11.24
CA ILE A 543 19.94 3.40 -12.35
C ILE A 543 20.48 2.09 -12.93
N ARG A 544 21.81 1.95 -12.95
CA ARG A 544 22.50 0.72 -13.38
C ARG A 544 22.55 -0.33 -12.29
N ASN A 545 22.96 0.08 -11.08
CA ASN A 545 23.42 -0.83 -10.04
C ASN A 545 22.34 -1.16 -8.99
N GLY A 546 21.24 -0.41 -8.95
CA GLY A 546 20.16 -0.60 -7.98
C GLY A 546 19.39 -1.88 -8.23
N ALA A 547 19.51 -2.87 -7.32
CA ALA A 547 18.75 -4.12 -7.42
C ALA A 547 17.23 -3.89 -7.43
N PHE A 548 16.78 -2.86 -6.73
CA PHE A 548 15.38 -2.38 -6.68
C PHE A 548 14.87 -1.83 -8.03
N LEU A 549 15.73 -1.67 -9.05
CA LEU A 549 15.35 -1.27 -10.41
C LEU A 549 15.51 -2.38 -11.45
N THR A 550 15.79 -3.61 -11.03
CA THR A 550 15.91 -4.74 -11.95
C THR A 550 14.60 -5.52 -12.02
N ASN A 551 14.16 -5.90 -13.23
CA ASN A 551 12.91 -6.65 -13.43
C ASN A 551 12.78 -7.91 -12.57
N ARG A 552 13.88 -8.59 -12.25
CA ARG A 552 13.85 -9.82 -11.44
C ARG A 552 13.89 -9.56 -9.94
N LYS A 553 14.63 -8.55 -9.47
CA LYS A 553 14.86 -8.36 -8.03
C LYS A 553 13.94 -7.32 -7.41
N PHE A 554 13.40 -6.37 -8.17
CA PHE A 554 12.53 -5.32 -7.60
C PHE A 554 11.29 -5.87 -6.90
N ILE A 555 10.76 -7.02 -7.37
CA ILE A 555 9.62 -7.71 -6.74
C ILE A 555 9.91 -8.16 -5.29
N LYS A 556 11.17 -8.09 -4.86
CA LYS A 556 11.66 -8.53 -3.54
C LYS A 556 11.96 -7.35 -2.62
N PHE A 557 11.50 -6.17 -3.00
CA PHE A 557 11.57 -4.95 -2.21
C PHE A 557 10.16 -4.54 -1.84
N ASP A 558 10.02 -4.07 -0.60
CA ASP A 558 8.79 -3.44 -0.14
C ASP A 558 8.82 -1.98 -0.60
N PHE A 559 7.70 -1.47 -1.09
CA PHE A 559 7.58 -0.08 -1.56
C PHE A 559 6.40 0.62 -0.89
N THR A 560 6.66 1.81 -0.34
CA THR A 560 5.64 2.65 0.31
C THR A 560 5.61 4.03 -0.34
N LEU A 561 4.43 4.49 -0.75
CA LEU A 561 4.26 5.88 -1.23
C LEU A 561 4.08 6.77 -0.01
N GLU A 562 5.07 7.63 0.26
CA GLU A 562 5.05 8.56 1.38
C GLU A 562 4.18 9.78 1.05
N GLU A 563 4.47 10.41 -0.09
CA GLU A 563 3.83 11.65 -0.50
C GLU A 563 3.96 11.90 -2.00
N ILE A 564 3.22 12.91 -2.48
CA ILE A 564 3.46 13.55 -3.77
C ILE A 564 3.85 14.99 -3.47
N LYS A 565 5.02 15.41 -3.97
CA LYS A 565 5.50 16.79 -3.79
C LYS A 565 6.11 17.34 -5.06
N LYS A 566 6.40 18.64 -5.05
CA LYS A 566 7.17 19.29 -6.11
C LYS A 566 8.66 19.07 -5.91
N HIS A 567 9.33 18.67 -6.96
CA HIS A 567 10.78 18.61 -7.08
C HIS A 567 11.17 19.14 -8.47
N ASN A 568 12.05 20.16 -8.53
CA ASN A 568 12.40 20.86 -9.78
C ASN A 568 11.18 21.32 -10.60
N ASN A 569 10.19 21.91 -9.93
CA ASN A 569 8.92 22.38 -10.50
C ASN A 569 8.03 21.31 -11.15
N LYS A 570 8.33 20.03 -10.96
CA LYS A 570 7.52 18.89 -11.40
C LYS A 570 6.98 18.13 -10.20
N ASP A 571 5.79 17.57 -10.35
CA ASP A 571 5.24 16.69 -9.33
C ASP A 571 5.94 15.33 -9.42
N VAL A 572 6.39 14.83 -8.27
CA VAL A 572 7.06 13.54 -8.14
C VAL A 572 6.35 12.67 -7.11
N TYR A 573 6.30 11.37 -7.35
CA TYR A 573 6.01 10.37 -6.33
C TYR A 573 7.25 10.19 -5.46
N VAL A 574 7.10 10.29 -4.14
CA VAL A 574 8.16 9.96 -3.18
C VAL A 574 7.87 8.59 -2.62
N ILE A 575 8.66 7.60 -3.03
CA ILE A 575 8.47 6.19 -2.69
C ILE A 575 9.65 5.69 -1.89
N THR A 576 9.43 5.29 -0.64
CA THR A 576 10.44 4.59 0.16
C THR A 576 10.50 3.13 -0.22
N PHE A 577 11.67 2.52 -0.07
CA PHE A 577 11.85 1.08 -0.25
C PHE A 577 12.70 0.46 0.86
N SER A 578 12.49 -0.83 1.09
CA SER A 578 13.34 -1.66 1.96
C SER A 578 13.55 -3.05 1.34
N SER A 579 14.72 -3.62 1.58
CA SER A 579 14.98 -5.03 1.26
C SER A 579 14.76 -5.88 2.52
N PRO A 580 13.75 -6.76 2.57
CA PRO A 580 13.63 -7.77 3.63
C PRO A 580 14.76 -8.81 3.58
N ARG A 581 15.59 -8.79 2.53
CA ARG A 581 16.70 -9.72 2.33
C ARG A 581 18.03 -9.08 2.66
N ASN A 582 18.74 -9.73 3.58
CA ASN A 582 20.08 -9.32 3.98
C ASN A 582 21.13 -10.14 3.21
N HIS A 583 21.40 -9.75 1.95
CA HIS A 583 22.42 -10.38 1.11
C HIS A 583 22.96 -9.39 0.06
N SER A 584 24.26 -9.48 -0.23
CA SER A 584 24.99 -8.70 -1.25
C SER A 584 24.32 -8.61 -2.63
N ASN A 585 23.52 -9.60 -3.03
CA ASN A 585 22.80 -9.59 -4.31
C ASN A 585 21.66 -8.55 -4.34
N TYR A 586 21.15 -8.13 -3.20
CA TYR A 586 20.10 -7.13 -3.04
C TYR A 586 20.66 -5.82 -2.54
N THR A 587 21.66 -5.86 -1.66
CA THR A 587 22.28 -4.65 -1.08
C THR A 587 23.43 -4.09 -1.93
N GLY A 588 24.06 -4.88 -2.80
CA GLY A 588 25.23 -4.44 -3.56
C GLY A 588 26.47 -4.19 -2.70
N ARG A 589 26.51 -4.70 -1.47
CA ARG A 589 27.64 -4.58 -0.53
C ARG A 589 28.14 -5.94 -0.08
N VAL A 590 29.42 -6.04 0.24
CA VAL A 590 30.07 -7.27 0.73
C VAL A 590 29.76 -7.56 2.20
N TYR A 591 29.25 -6.56 2.91
CA TYR A 591 28.76 -6.66 4.28
C TYR A 591 27.23 -6.78 4.30
N LEU A 592 26.70 -7.37 5.37
CA LEU A 592 25.28 -7.48 5.63
C LEU A 592 24.77 -6.16 6.21
N SER A 593 23.57 -5.74 5.81
CA SER A 593 23.02 -4.44 6.15
C SER A 593 21.50 -4.39 6.04
N ASN A 594 20.86 -3.58 6.89
CA ASN A 594 19.51 -3.10 6.63
C ASN A 594 19.56 -2.12 5.45
N PHE A 595 19.07 -2.55 4.30
CA PHE A 595 19.10 -1.75 3.08
C PHE A 595 17.75 -1.09 2.82
N THR A 596 17.76 0.24 2.82
CA THR A 596 16.56 1.07 2.62
C THR A 596 16.86 2.23 1.67
N GLY A 597 15.83 2.92 1.20
CA GLY A 597 16.03 4.09 0.37
C GLY A 597 14.75 4.80 -0.02
N THR A 598 14.90 5.82 -0.87
CA THR A 598 13.81 6.66 -1.36
C THR A 598 14.01 6.98 -2.84
N LEU A 599 12.95 6.81 -3.63
CA LEU A 599 12.87 7.15 -5.04
C LEU A 599 11.96 8.35 -5.23
N PHE A 600 12.41 9.30 -6.06
CA PHE A 600 11.60 10.41 -6.53
C PHE A 600 11.31 10.17 -8.00
N ILE A 601 10.06 9.86 -8.33
CA ILE A 601 9.65 9.44 -9.68
C ILE A 601 8.74 10.51 -10.27
N ASN A 602 9.18 11.13 -11.37
CA ASN A 602 8.43 12.14 -12.10
C ASN A 602 7.08 11.58 -12.58
N LYS A 603 5.98 12.28 -12.32
CA LYS A 603 4.64 11.84 -12.73
C LYS A 603 4.43 11.85 -14.24
N ASP A 604 5.13 12.73 -14.95
CA ASP A 604 4.90 12.96 -16.38
C ASP A 604 5.47 11.80 -17.23
N ASP A 605 6.73 11.43 -16.98
CA ASP A 605 7.48 10.46 -17.79
C ASP A 605 8.02 9.25 -16.99
N TYR A 606 7.71 9.16 -15.70
CA TYR A 606 8.17 8.10 -14.79
C TYR A 606 9.71 8.01 -14.69
N ALA A 607 10.42 9.09 -15.01
CA ALA A 607 11.85 9.16 -14.75
C ALA A 607 12.14 9.29 -13.25
N ILE A 608 13.11 8.54 -12.77
CA ILE A 608 13.69 8.70 -11.43
C ILE A 608 14.62 9.92 -11.46
N VAL A 609 14.23 10.95 -10.73
CA VAL A 609 14.94 12.25 -10.70
C VAL A 609 15.82 12.39 -9.46
N LYS A 610 15.59 11.56 -8.44
CA LYS A 610 16.42 11.47 -7.25
C LYS A 610 16.35 10.09 -6.63
N VAL A 611 17.48 9.58 -6.15
CA VAL A 611 17.60 8.32 -5.41
C VAL A 611 18.37 8.59 -4.12
N ILE A 612 17.86 8.10 -2.99
CA ILE A 612 18.57 8.04 -1.73
C ILE A 612 18.69 6.56 -1.36
N GLU A 613 19.91 6.07 -1.16
CA GLU A 613 20.19 4.70 -0.75
C GLU A 613 20.89 4.71 0.61
N ASN A 614 20.44 3.88 1.55
CA ASN A 614 20.95 3.79 2.91
C ASN A 614 21.29 2.35 3.27
N TRP A 615 22.51 2.13 3.75
CA TRP A 615 22.99 0.88 4.31
C TRP A 615 23.37 1.09 5.76
N GLU A 616 22.64 0.46 6.68
CA GLU A 616 23.04 0.33 8.08
C GLU A 616 23.64 -1.07 8.26
N VAL A 617 24.93 -1.14 8.57
CA VAL A 617 25.67 -2.40 8.63
C VAL A 617 25.25 -3.21 9.85
N THR A 618 24.82 -4.45 9.61
CA THR A 618 24.42 -5.38 10.66
C THR A 618 25.55 -6.36 11.00
N GLU A 619 26.31 -6.82 9.98
CA GLU A 619 27.35 -7.82 10.17
C GLU A 619 28.41 -7.79 9.05
N PHE A 620 29.67 -8.06 9.41
CA PHE A 620 30.75 -8.37 8.48
C PHE A 620 31.04 -9.88 8.45
N PRO A 621 30.68 -10.58 7.36
CA PRO A 621 31.00 -11.99 7.20
C PRO A 621 32.52 -12.23 7.29
N GLU A 622 32.93 -13.30 7.97
CA GLU A 622 34.34 -13.62 8.24
C GLU A 622 35.21 -13.62 6.97
N GLN A 623 34.68 -14.21 5.89
CA GLN A 623 35.32 -14.28 4.56
C GLN A 623 35.58 -12.92 3.88
N HIS A 624 34.98 -11.82 4.38
CA HIS A 624 35.16 -10.47 3.83
C HIS A 624 35.90 -9.53 4.81
N ARG A 625 36.31 -10.02 5.98
CA ARG A 625 37.01 -9.21 7.00
C ARG A 625 38.43 -8.82 6.60
N GLU A 626 39.09 -9.58 5.73
CA GLU A 626 40.40 -9.18 5.19
C GLU A 626 40.33 -7.85 4.40
N GLY A 627 39.17 -7.54 3.80
CA GLY A 627 38.91 -6.27 3.12
C GLY A 627 38.79 -5.05 4.05
N LEU A 628 38.80 -5.27 5.38
CA LEU A 628 38.85 -4.20 6.38
C LEU A 628 40.28 -3.69 6.58
N ASN A 629 41.30 -4.43 6.15
CA ASN A 629 42.70 -4.03 6.31
C ASN A 629 43.05 -2.84 5.41
N LEU A 630 43.67 -1.83 6.00
CA LEU A 630 44.12 -0.64 5.28
C LEU A 630 45.50 -0.93 4.67
N ASN A 631 45.57 -1.14 3.34
CA ASN A 631 46.81 -1.42 2.60
C ASN A 631 47.74 -0.19 2.47
N GLY A 632 48.11 0.44 3.59
CA GLY A 632 49.05 1.57 3.63
C GLY A 632 48.49 2.93 3.17
N ALA A 633 47.17 3.01 2.94
CA ALA A 633 46.45 4.26 2.69
C ALA A 633 46.54 5.21 3.90
N PHE A 634 46.35 4.66 5.10
CA PHE A 634 46.50 5.37 6.37
C PHE A 634 47.83 4.99 7.00
N THR A 635 48.68 5.97 7.30
CA THR A 635 50.03 5.71 7.86
C THR A 635 50.00 5.19 9.30
N ASN A 636 48.93 5.47 10.05
CA ASN A 636 48.82 5.17 11.48
C ASN A 636 47.72 4.15 11.85
N TYR A 637 47.01 3.59 10.86
CA TYR A 637 45.83 2.75 11.10
C TYR A 637 45.89 1.45 10.32
N THR A 638 45.36 0.38 10.92
CA THR A 638 45.47 -0.99 10.42
C THR A 638 44.16 -1.50 9.83
N MET A 639 43.00 -1.04 10.34
CA MET A 639 41.68 -1.56 9.93
C MET A 639 40.61 -0.46 9.86
N LYS A 640 39.62 -0.63 9.00
CA LYS A 640 38.46 0.25 8.81
C LYS A 640 37.15 -0.56 8.72
N GLU A 641 36.20 -0.29 9.61
CA GLU A 641 34.88 -0.92 9.68
C GLU A 641 33.76 0.09 9.35
N TYR A 642 32.83 -0.27 8.48
CA TYR A 642 31.67 0.57 8.13
C TYR A 642 30.52 0.38 9.11
N ILE A 643 29.82 1.46 9.48
CA ILE A 643 28.59 1.44 10.28
C ILE A 643 27.40 1.90 9.45
N ASN A 644 27.50 3.07 8.81
CA ASN A 644 26.46 3.55 7.91
C ASN A 644 27.07 4.06 6.61
N GLU A 645 26.38 3.81 5.51
CA GLU A 645 26.62 4.42 4.21
C GLU A 645 25.30 5.00 3.68
N THR A 646 25.34 6.25 3.24
CA THR A 646 24.22 6.90 2.54
C THR A 646 24.74 7.45 1.22
N ILE A 647 24.00 7.19 0.14
CA ILE A 647 24.25 7.75 -1.18
C ILE A 647 23.01 8.52 -1.61
N GLU A 648 23.15 9.81 -1.82
CA GLU A 648 22.14 10.66 -2.43
C GLU A 648 22.57 10.95 -3.88
N THR A 649 21.67 10.77 -4.83
CA THR A 649 21.94 11.00 -6.26
C THR A 649 20.81 11.78 -6.88
N ASP A 650 21.12 12.94 -7.47
CA ASP A 650 20.18 13.75 -8.24
C ASP A 650 20.43 13.56 -9.74
N LEU A 651 19.33 13.55 -10.50
CA LEU A 651 19.34 13.40 -11.94
C LEU A 651 18.60 14.56 -12.61
N ILE A 652 19.23 15.16 -13.61
CA ILE A 652 18.67 16.27 -14.39
C ILE A 652 18.37 15.83 -15.81
N LYS A 653 17.32 16.41 -16.38
CA LYS A 653 17.00 16.22 -17.80
C LYS A 653 17.88 17.12 -18.66
N SER A 654 18.57 16.55 -19.62
CA SER A 654 19.25 17.28 -20.70
C SER A 654 18.90 16.63 -22.02
N GLU A 655 18.50 17.45 -23.01
CA GLU A 655 17.94 16.95 -24.28
C GLU A 655 16.81 15.93 -24.04
N ASN A 656 17.01 14.67 -24.43
CA ASN A 656 16.02 13.59 -24.34
C ASN A 656 16.20 12.66 -23.14
N PHE A 657 17.31 12.75 -22.39
CA PHE A 657 17.65 11.81 -21.33
C PHE A 657 17.87 12.49 -19.99
N TYR A 658 17.77 11.69 -18.93
CA TYR A 658 18.16 12.09 -17.58
C TYR A 658 19.60 11.62 -17.30
N PHE A 659 20.40 12.52 -16.76
CA PHE A 659 21.81 12.29 -16.43
C PHE A 659 22.03 12.54 -14.94
N ILE A 660 22.99 11.82 -14.35
CA ILE A 660 23.40 12.08 -12.97
C ILE A 660 24.08 13.44 -12.98
N SER A 661 23.60 14.39 -12.19
CA SER A 661 24.18 15.73 -12.07
C SER A 661 24.97 15.91 -10.79
N HIS A 662 24.51 15.25 -9.72
CA HIS A 662 25.06 15.39 -8.39
C HIS A 662 24.95 14.07 -7.64
N SER A 663 25.95 13.73 -6.85
CA SER A 663 25.89 12.63 -5.90
C SER A 663 26.74 12.93 -4.68
N GLU A 664 26.12 12.81 -3.50
CA GLU A 664 26.78 12.91 -2.22
C GLU A 664 26.81 11.53 -1.55
N ILE A 665 28.00 11.07 -1.21
CA ILE A 665 28.24 9.79 -0.54
C ILE A 665 28.78 10.08 0.85
N ASN A 666 28.06 9.62 1.88
CA ASN A 666 28.44 9.76 3.27
C ASN A 666 28.69 8.37 3.86
N ILE A 667 29.92 8.12 4.31
CA ILE A 667 30.33 6.85 4.90
C ILE A 667 30.84 7.11 6.32
N THR A 668 30.29 6.40 7.30
CA THR A 668 30.71 6.50 8.70
C THR A 668 31.11 5.13 9.23
N GLY A 669 32.01 5.12 10.20
CA GLY A 669 32.39 3.89 10.85
C GLY A 669 33.49 4.05 11.88
N LYS A 670 34.28 3.00 12.05
CA LYS A 670 35.42 2.94 12.98
C LYS A 670 36.71 2.68 12.23
N ILE A 671 37.78 3.34 12.65
CA ILE A 671 39.15 3.09 12.20
C ILE A 671 39.98 2.67 13.41
N ILE A 672 40.82 1.65 13.25
CA ILE A 672 41.56 1.01 14.34
C ILE A 672 43.06 1.21 14.11
N ASN A 673 43.79 1.63 15.15
CA ASN A 673 45.23 1.79 15.10
C ASN A 673 45.98 0.50 15.50
N ALA A 674 47.31 0.51 15.38
CA ALA A 674 48.15 -0.64 15.75
C ALA A 674 48.06 -1.02 17.26
N GLU A 675 47.62 -0.11 18.12
CA GLU A 675 47.38 -0.33 19.55
C GLU A 675 45.95 -0.83 19.85
N ASN A 676 45.20 -1.20 18.81
CA ASN A 676 43.81 -1.64 18.87
C ASN A 676 42.82 -0.59 19.40
N LYS A 677 43.19 0.70 19.35
CA LYS A 677 42.31 1.82 19.67
C LYS A 677 41.38 2.11 18.50
N SER A 678 40.08 1.99 18.73
CA SER A 678 39.03 2.30 17.76
C SER A 678 38.60 3.77 17.84
N LEU A 679 38.64 4.47 16.72
CA LEU A 679 38.23 5.86 16.56
C LEU A 679 37.10 5.98 15.54
N PRO A 680 36.12 6.88 15.70
CA PRO A 680 35.14 7.13 14.65
C PRO A 680 35.82 7.78 13.45
N PHE A 681 35.43 7.37 12.24
CA PHE A 681 35.76 8.06 11.00
C PHE A 681 34.50 8.44 10.23
N LYS A 682 34.62 9.49 9.42
CA LYS A 682 33.64 9.86 8.40
C LYS A 682 34.37 10.18 7.10
N THR A 683 33.87 9.67 5.98
CA THR A 683 34.32 10.05 4.64
C THR A 683 33.12 10.59 3.88
N THR A 684 33.25 11.78 3.30
CA THR A 684 32.25 12.38 2.41
C THR A 684 32.85 12.55 1.02
N LEU A 685 32.10 12.15 -0.01
CA LEU A 685 32.41 12.42 -1.40
C LEU A 685 31.25 13.19 -2.00
N ASP A 686 31.48 14.45 -2.33
CA ASP A 686 30.50 15.32 -2.97
C ASP A 686 30.91 15.51 -4.44
N SER A 687 30.11 14.99 -5.37
CA SER A 687 30.47 14.89 -6.79
C SER A 687 29.43 15.51 -7.70
N TYR A 688 29.91 16.19 -8.74
CA TYR A 688 29.09 16.89 -9.73
C TYR A 688 29.49 16.48 -11.14
N TRP A 689 28.51 16.32 -12.02
CA TRP A 689 28.71 15.98 -13.43
C TRP A 689 28.12 17.04 -14.33
N SER A 690 28.82 17.32 -15.42
CA SER A 690 28.43 18.32 -16.42
C SER A 690 28.93 17.94 -17.82
N ASP A 691 28.63 18.77 -18.81
CA ASP A 691 29.08 18.61 -20.19
C ASP A 691 28.75 17.23 -20.80
N PHE A 692 27.51 16.77 -20.60
CA PHE A 692 27.02 15.49 -21.12
C PHE A 692 27.01 15.50 -22.66
N ASN A 693 27.68 14.53 -23.29
CA ASN A 693 27.72 14.38 -24.74
C ASN A 693 27.46 12.92 -25.13
N ILE A 694 26.43 12.71 -25.95
CA ILE A 694 26.01 11.39 -26.46
C ILE A 694 26.15 11.24 -27.99
N THR A 695 26.41 12.33 -28.71
CA THR A 695 26.42 12.35 -30.19
C THR A 695 27.77 11.91 -30.74
N ASN A 696 28.86 12.26 -30.06
CA ASN A 696 30.21 11.79 -30.37
C ASN A 696 31.07 11.80 -29.09
N PRO A 697 30.84 10.87 -28.15
CA PRO A 697 31.52 10.87 -26.87
C PRO A 697 32.99 10.49 -27.01
N GLU A 698 33.86 11.27 -26.37
CA GLU A 698 35.30 10.95 -26.31
C GLU A 698 35.49 9.65 -25.51
N LYS A 699 36.06 8.63 -26.17
CA LYS A 699 36.28 7.33 -25.55
C LYS A 699 37.50 7.35 -24.63
N ILE A 700 37.30 6.90 -23.40
CA ILE A 700 38.37 6.80 -22.40
C ILE A 700 38.71 5.31 -22.19
N SER A 701 40.00 4.97 -22.23
CA SER A 701 40.48 3.60 -21.99
C SER A 701 40.56 3.30 -20.49
N ASN A 702 40.16 2.11 -20.05
CA ASN A 702 40.20 1.71 -18.64
C ASN A 702 41.62 1.30 -18.15
N ASN A 703 42.63 2.13 -18.39
CA ASN A 703 44.01 1.85 -17.99
C ASN A 703 44.26 2.30 -16.55
N GLU A 704 44.94 1.49 -15.75
CA GLU A 704 45.25 1.81 -14.35
C GLU A 704 45.96 3.16 -14.19
N GLU A 705 46.83 3.49 -15.14
CA GLU A 705 47.59 4.74 -15.17
C GLU A 705 46.72 6.01 -15.16
N GLN A 706 45.50 5.94 -15.69
CA GLN A 706 44.58 7.08 -15.74
C GLN A 706 43.97 7.44 -14.38
N HIS A 707 44.17 6.58 -13.38
CA HIS A 707 43.64 6.73 -12.04
C HIS A 707 44.72 7.04 -10.98
N LEU A 708 46.00 7.08 -11.36
CA LEU A 708 47.11 7.33 -10.44
C LEU A 708 47.28 8.82 -10.16
N PHE A 709 47.21 9.21 -8.89
CA PHE A 709 47.27 10.61 -8.48
C PHE A 709 48.64 11.24 -8.77
N GLN A 710 49.72 10.46 -8.66
CA GLN A 710 51.09 10.90 -8.96
C GLN A 710 51.32 11.28 -10.42
N LYS A 711 50.45 10.87 -11.36
CA LYS A 711 50.58 11.22 -12.79
C LYS A 711 49.94 12.58 -13.12
N VAL A 712 49.19 13.18 -12.19
CA VAL A 712 48.56 14.48 -12.38
C VAL A 712 49.50 15.57 -11.87
N ILE A 713 49.90 16.47 -12.77
CA ILE A 713 50.73 17.64 -12.43
C ILE A 713 49.79 18.76 -12.00
N TYR A 714 50.01 19.32 -10.81
CA TYR A 714 49.19 20.41 -10.28
C TYR A 714 49.26 21.67 -11.17
N ASN A 715 48.10 22.19 -11.56
CA ASN A 715 47.97 23.42 -12.34
C ASN A 715 47.28 24.53 -11.54
N GLU A 716 48.05 25.52 -11.05
CA GLU A 716 47.51 26.61 -10.24
C GLU A 716 46.55 27.53 -11.02
N GLU A 717 46.83 27.80 -12.29
CA GLU A 717 46.02 28.70 -13.13
C GLU A 717 44.64 28.11 -13.42
N PHE A 718 44.58 26.80 -13.65
CA PHE A 718 43.32 26.07 -13.77
C PHE A 718 42.45 26.30 -12.53
N TRP A 719 42.98 26.05 -11.33
CA TRP A 719 42.21 26.15 -10.09
C TRP A 719 41.80 27.57 -9.71
N LYS A 720 42.53 28.59 -10.17
CA LYS A 720 42.13 30.01 -10.00
C LYS A 720 40.91 30.39 -10.85
N THR A 721 40.74 29.74 -12.00
CA THR A 721 39.71 30.08 -12.98
C THR A 721 38.56 29.06 -13.03
N TYR A 722 38.77 27.87 -12.46
CA TYR A 722 37.79 26.80 -12.41
C TYR A 722 36.57 27.20 -11.58
N LYS A 723 35.39 27.04 -12.17
CA LYS A 723 34.10 27.21 -11.48
C LYS A 723 33.50 25.84 -11.26
N LEU A 724 32.97 25.62 -10.06
CA LEU A 724 32.22 24.42 -9.76
C LEU A 724 31.02 24.30 -10.74
N PRO A 725 30.70 23.08 -11.20
CA PRO A 725 29.44 22.86 -11.90
C PRO A 725 28.29 23.31 -10.99
N ASN A 726 27.35 24.09 -11.56
CA ASN A 726 26.14 24.51 -10.86
C ASN A 726 25.07 23.42 -10.89
#